data_AF-A0A3P5XKK7-F1
#
_entry.id   AF-A0A3P5XKK7-F1
#
_cell.length_a   1.000
_cell.length_b   1.000
_cell.length_c   1.000
_cell.angle_alpha   90.00
_cell.angle_beta   90.00
_cell.angle_gamma   90.00
#
_symmetry.space_group_name_H-M   'P 1'
#
loop_
_entity.id
_entity.type
_entity.pdbx_description
1 polymer ?
#
loop_
_entity_poly.entity_id
_entity_poly.type
_entity_poly.pdbx_seq_one_letter_code
_entity_poly.pdbx_strand_id
1 'polypeptide(L)'
;MKISILGGGSEVGASCLHIEIGGTNLLIDAGMRMQGDDLLPALGMLDGLDVPECILVTHAHADHIGALPIVHSLFSTVPVYTTPPTADLMKIMMKDAYKILAGRAQLTNSLPPYSEEQVNALLASLLLFPASGVLKVGNVKITSYRAGHILGAVMFLLESDGESLLVTGDLSFKAGRTISGAEVPHTVQPDVVVMESTYGNRIHTDRNTEEKRLADHVVEVIAGGGFALIPAFALGRAQEVLLVLQDYMDKGLIPEFPIFVDGLVTPISGIYKSYPHYLKGPVAHRVRKNGDAFLTEGRCKAVHPREREAVLQGKPGCIVASSGMLTGGASSWYAERLVSGEKNAIFITGYQDEESPGKKLLDLANGVEQTLELNGTSHQVKCRIGKYGLSAHADANEMNRFIQTLQPSHTLLVHGDDEARSRLGELIDPRFEPTLVENGESYSFEKRTSGKSVKGKRYRVNDDAIQLRDKIGSLLFYSSEDEHVLKLAMCTGVHPKTNTLICQTLKGKPVRLQANQVVETIGRWDGPIDELTEATNEVFSFSRPFIKQIAWSKLPKEIVSLNRIYEILGVANIKDKLAIALAIQSFPATHHIKHADGVKYYKMDAQMERELEQLTLPIQAIKMNSATALESVRNGLAEHPRFMRCGVNNIGTPDEQLMIYFDFPDVLMDPERKLLIKRFRDETGWEIAFSDSIRQDLLQNRLVKQLGASIGTPSIHLHDRVVSVSLAKPENAEEMSIQFKETTGFTLQFIDAASTSPLNPNNQNVFKVASAEGRMENNQALEETRKWAAERNITIYKAGIKQEVMEVHFISPEIAIQHEMELEELSWRIGMPVAYAKNPKQNEIIRVAIESFPPSWQPKKNPSIHMDRKTLAVKLEQMPRDEELQKVSQKIEGETGYVLEVNK
;
A
#
# COMPACT_ATOMS: atom_id res chain seq x y z
N MET A 1 -26.89 22.83 20.86
CA MET A 1 -25.98 22.82 19.69
C MET A 1 -25.39 21.43 19.40
N LYS A 2 -25.14 21.09 18.14
CA LYS A 2 -24.40 19.89 17.69
C LYS A 2 -23.37 20.25 16.61
N ILE A 3 -22.18 19.66 16.71
CA ILE A 3 -21.03 19.90 15.82
C ILE A 3 -20.57 18.56 15.26
N SER A 4 -20.67 18.35 13.96
CA SER A 4 -20.20 17.14 13.27
C SER A 4 -18.90 17.44 12.53
N ILE A 5 -17.87 16.63 12.76
CA ILE A 5 -16.55 16.76 12.14
C ILE A 5 -16.50 15.83 10.93
N LEU A 6 -16.66 16.40 9.73
CA LEU A 6 -16.67 15.64 8.49
C LEU A 6 -15.26 15.45 7.93
N GLY A 7 -14.34 16.35 8.24
CA GLY A 7 -12.93 16.25 7.88
C GLY A 7 -12.08 17.26 8.65
N GLY A 8 -10.76 17.03 8.68
CA GLY A 8 -9.83 17.84 9.48
C GLY A 8 -9.88 17.56 10.99
N GLY A 9 -10.47 16.45 11.44
CA GLY A 9 -10.54 16.08 12.86
C GLY A 9 -9.22 15.58 13.41
N SER A 10 -8.67 14.50 12.84
CA SER A 10 -7.40 13.86 13.24
C SER A 10 -6.32 13.94 12.16
N GLU A 11 -6.34 15.04 11.42
CA GLU A 11 -5.46 15.26 10.29
C GLU A 11 -5.32 16.75 9.96
N VAL A 12 -4.38 17.05 9.07
CA VAL A 12 -4.28 18.32 8.35
C VAL A 12 -4.87 18.10 6.95
N GLY A 13 -5.78 18.97 6.50
CA GLY A 13 -6.48 18.79 5.23
C GLY A 13 -7.95 18.39 5.37
N ALA A 14 -8.67 18.52 4.25
CA ALA A 14 -10.09 18.15 4.11
C ALA A 14 -11.02 18.76 5.18
N SER A 15 -10.70 19.94 5.70
CA SER A 15 -11.50 20.63 6.73
C SER A 15 -12.95 20.79 6.27
N CYS A 16 -13.88 20.24 7.04
CA CYS A 16 -15.30 20.31 6.75
C CYS A 16 -16.10 20.10 8.04
N LEU A 17 -16.88 21.10 8.43
CA LEU A 17 -17.64 21.11 9.67
C LEU A 17 -19.13 21.31 9.38
N HIS A 18 -19.97 20.45 9.93
CA HIS A 18 -21.42 20.64 9.92
C HIS A 18 -21.91 21.07 11.31
N ILE A 19 -22.60 22.21 11.38
CA ILE A 19 -23.02 22.85 12.61
C ILE A 19 -24.54 22.94 12.66
N GLU A 20 -25.12 22.47 13.76
CA GLU A 20 -26.54 22.66 14.08
C GLU A 20 -26.65 23.51 15.37
N ILE A 21 -27.16 24.73 15.23
CA ILE A 21 -27.30 25.69 16.33
C ILE A 21 -28.58 26.50 16.14
N GLY A 22 -29.39 26.64 17.20
CA GLY A 22 -30.66 27.38 17.13
C GLY A 22 -31.71 26.80 16.16
N GLY A 23 -31.60 25.51 15.81
CA GLY A 23 -32.42 24.86 14.79
C GLY A 23 -32.02 25.16 13.33
N THR A 24 -30.88 25.83 13.13
CA THR A 24 -30.31 26.15 11.82
C THR A 24 -29.10 25.26 11.54
N ASN A 25 -29.08 24.65 10.35
CA ASN A 25 -27.99 23.81 9.87
C ASN A 25 -27.06 24.62 8.95
N LEU A 26 -25.76 24.57 9.22
CA LEU A 26 -24.73 25.32 8.52
C LEU A 26 -23.56 24.41 8.17
N LEU A 27 -22.90 24.68 7.06
CA LEU A 27 -21.61 24.06 6.73
C LEU A 27 -20.51 25.11 6.80
N ILE A 28 -19.37 24.77 7.38
CA ILE A 28 -18.19 25.63 7.40
C ILE A 28 -17.04 24.88 6.74
N ASP A 29 -16.53 25.48 5.66
CA ASP A 29 -15.53 24.92 4.77
C ASP A 29 -15.91 23.57 4.13
N ALA A 30 -15.24 23.23 3.04
CA ALA A 30 -15.25 21.89 2.46
C ALA A 30 -13.94 21.70 1.69
N GLY A 31 -12.93 21.22 2.39
CA GLY A 31 -11.57 21.04 1.89
C GLY A 31 -11.32 19.75 1.13
N MET A 32 -10.10 19.62 0.62
CA MET A 32 -9.54 18.34 0.16
C MET A 32 -8.16 18.10 0.75
N ARG A 33 -7.79 16.84 0.94
CA ARG A 33 -6.40 16.45 1.19
C ARG A 33 -5.61 16.63 -0.11
N MET A 34 -4.35 17.05 0.01
CA MET A 34 -3.45 17.20 -1.15
C MET A 34 -2.78 15.87 -1.54
N GLN A 35 -2.72 14.91 -0.61
CA GLN A 35 -2.03 13.61 -0.73
C GLN A 35 -2.83 12.53 0.03
N GLY A 36 -2.52 11.26 -0.21
CA GLY A 36 -3.27 10.09 0.30
C GLY A 36 -4.33 9.53 -0.66
N ASP A 37 -4.85 8.35 -0.32
CA ASP A 37 -5.85 7.62 -1.11
C ASP A 37 -7.26 8.22 -0.93
N ASP A 38 -7.58 8.73 0.26
CA ASP A 38 -8.85 9.42 0.54
C ASP A 38 -8.67 10.93 0.44
N LEU A 39 -9.08 11.55 -0.66
CA LEU A 39 -8.92 13.00 -0.86
C LEU A 39 -10.04 13.83 -0.23
N LEU A 40 -11.22 13.24 -0.06
CA LEU A 40 -12.44 13.95 0.33
C LEU A 40 -12.74 13.81 1.83
N PRO A 41 -13.44 14.79 2.43
CA PRO A 41 -14.05 14.61 3.75
C PRO A 41 -15.15 13.55 3.69
N ALA A 42 -15.65 13.14 4.86
CA ALA A 42 -16.74 12.17 5.01
C ALA A 42 -18.11 12.75 4.58
N LEU A 43 -18.20 13.21 3.33
CA LEU A 43 -19.39 13.86 2.77
C LEU A 43 -20.63 12.97 2.80
N GLY A 44 -20.47 11.63 2.79
CA GLY A 44 -21.60 10.69 2.92
C GLY A 44 -22.35 10.83 4.25
N MET A 45 -21.78 11.47 5.28
CA MET A 45 -22.53 11.79 6.50
C MET A 45 -23.53 12.94 6.33
N LEU A 46 -23.45 13.68 5.22
CA LEU A 46 -24.46 14.67 4.87
C LEU A 46 -25.73 14.00 4.33
N ASP A 47 -25.66 12.72 3.95
CA ASP A 47 -26.83 11.96 3.49
C ASP A 47 -27.82 11.76 4.64
N GLY A 48 -29.04 12.26 4.45
CA GLY A 48 -30.11 12.18 5.45
C GLY A 48 -30.08 13.26 6.54
N LEU A 49 -29.14 14.21 6.47
CA LEU A 49 -29.22 15.46 7.22
C LEU A 49 -30.10 16.48 6.48
N ASP A 50 -30.65 17.43 7.22
CA ASP A 50 -31.37 18.57 6.63
C ASP A 50 -30.41 19.39 5.76
N VAL A 51 -30.94 19.94 4.66
CA VAL A 51 -30.19 20.79 3.75
C VAL A 51 -29.64 22.01 4.52
N PRO A 52 -28.32 22.30 4.46
CA PRO A 52 -27.76 23.47 5.12
C PRO A 52 -28.37 24.78 4.59
N GLU A 53 -28.62 25.74 5.48
CA GLU A 53 -29.15 27.06 5.08
C GLU A 53 -28.08 27.92 4.39
N CYS A 54 -26.80 27.75 4.74
CA CYS A 54 -25.68 28.33 4.02
C CYS A 54 -24.37 27.58 4.25
N ILE A 55 -23.41 27.82 3.36
CA ILE A 55 -22.02 27.38 3.47
C ILE A 55 -21.15 28.62 3.75
N LEU A 56 -20.30 28.56 4.77
CA LEU A 56 -19.37 29.64 5.13
C LEU A 56 -17.94 29.21 4.81
N VAL A 57 -17.17 30.06 4.14
CA VAL A 57 -15.76 29.79 3.82
C VAL A 57 -14.85 30.67 4.68
N THR A 58 -13.97 30.05 5.45
CA THR A 58 -13.02 30.76 6.32
C THR A 58 -11.93 31.44 5.49
N HIS A 59 -11.32 30.73 4.55
CA HIS A 59 -10.25 31.24 3.69
C HIS A 59 -10.02 30.36 2.45
N ALA A 60 -9.14 30.80 1.54
CA ALA A 60 -9.01 30.25 0.19
C ALA A 60 -7.95 29.13 0.01
N HIS A 61 -7.47 28.48 1.08
CA HIS A 61 -6.59 27.33 0.91
C HIS A 61 -7.36 26.07 0.53
N ALA A 62 -6.72 25.19 -0.24
CA ALA A 62 -7.38 24.06 -0.90
C ALA A 62 -7.84 22.96 0.09
N ASP A 63 -7.21 22.86 1.24
CA ASP A 63 -7.63 22.12 2.43
C ASP A 63 -8.87 22.68 3.13
N HIS A 64 -9.38 23.85 2.73
CA HIS A 64 -10.64 24.43 3.21
C HIS A 64 -11.68 24.60 2.09
N ILE A 65 -11.26 24.66 0.83
CA ILE A 65 -12.17 24.94 -0.29
C ILE A 65 -12.27 23.80 -1.31
N GLY A 66 -11.33 22.85 -1.32
CA GLY A 66 -11.12 21.91 -2.42
C GLY A 66 -12.31 21.02 -2.79
N ALA A 67 -13.16 20.66 -1.84
CA ALA A 67 -14.35 19.82 -2.04
C ALA A 67 -15.65 20.64 -2.20
N LEU A 68 -15.60 21.97 -2.11
CA LEU A 68 -16.77 22.82 -2.34
C LEU A 68 -17.48 22.57 -3.69
N PRO A 69 -16.80 22.23 -4.82
CA PRO A 69 -17.51 21.96 -6.07
C PRO A 69 -18.45 20.74 -5.95
N ILE A 70 -18.07 19.75 -5.15
CA ILE A 70 -18.88 18.55 -4.86
C ILE A 70 -20.05 18.94 -3.97
N VAL A 71 -19.78 19.62 -2.86
CA VAL A 71 -20.81 20.06 -1.91
C VAL A 71 -21.84 20.98 -2.60
N HIS A 72 -21.39 21.92 -3.42
CA HIS A 72 -22.27 22.78 -4.20
C HIS A 72 -23.08 22.01 -5.23
N SER A 73 -22.56 20.92 -5.78
CA SER A 73 -23.34 20.05 -6.69
C SER A 73 -24.43 19.27 -5.94
N LEU A 74 -24.15 18.83 -4.71
CA LEU A 74 -25.15 18.21 -3.83
C LEU A 74 -26.21 19.21 -3.38
N PHE A 75 -25.82 20.46 -3.13
CA PHE A 75 -26.66 21.51 -2.56
C PHE A 75 -26.66 22.78 -3.43
N SER A 76 -27.06 22.66 -4.69
CA SER A 76 -26.94 23.74 -5.70
C SER A 76 -27.70 25.03 -5.41
N THR A 77 -28.70 25.01 -4.52
CA THR A 77 -29.47 26.19 -4.11
C THR A 77 -28.94 26.85 -2.85
N VAL A 78 -27.98 26.23 -2.17
CA VAL A 78 -27.47 26.70 -0.88
C VAL A 78 -26.43 27.81 -1.10
N PRO A 79 -26.61 29.00 -0.50
CA PRO A 79 -25.69 30.12 -0.67
C PRO A 79 -24.32 29.84 -0.04
N VAL A 80 -23.25 30.16 -0.77
CA VAL A 80 -21.86 30.06 -0.31
C VAL A 80 -21.31 31.46 0.00
N TYR A 81 -21.08 31.77 1.27
CA TYR A 81 -20.58 33.08 1.70
C TYR A 81 -19.07 33.08 1.93
N THR A 82 -18.42 34.12 1.40
CA THR A 82 -16.97 34.30 1.48
C THR A 82 -16.63 35.78 1.67
N THR A 83 -15.43 36.10 2.15
CA THR A 83 -14.96 37.50 2.11
C THR A 83 -14.58 37.91 0.67
N PRO A 84 -14.62 39.20 0.32
CA PRO A 84 -14.26 39.64 -1.03
C PRO A 84 -12.88 39.16 -1.52
N PRO A 85 -11.79 39.23 -0.73
CA PRO A 85 -10.51 38.70 -1.17
C PRO A 85 -10.53 37.18 -1.32
N THR A 86 -11.20 36.46 -0.42
CA THR A 86 -11.32 35.00 -0.49
C THR A 86 -12.03 34.56 -1.78
N ALA A 87 -13.10 35.25 -2.19
CA ALA A 87 -13.80 34.96 -3.45
C ALA A 87 -12.87 35.05 -4.68
N ASP A 88 -12.06 36.10 -4.76
CA ASP A 88 -11.13 36.29 -5.87
C ASP A 88 -9.97 35.30 -5.83
N LEU A 89 -9.46 34.97 -4.64
CA LEU A 89 -8.45 33.94 -4.45
C LEU A 89 -8.96 32.56 -4.85
N MET A 90 -10.19 32.21 -4.48
CA MET A 90 -10.85 30.95 -4.86
C MET A 90 -10.87 30.77 -6.38
N LYS A 91 -11.12 31.82 -7.16
CA LYS A 91 -11.12 31.73 -8.64
C LYS A 91 -9.78 31.25 -9.21
N ILE A 92 -8.66 31.65 -8.61
CA ILE A 92 -7.33 31.19 -9.03
C ILE A 92 -7.06 29.79 -8.48
N MET A 93 -7.23 29.62 -7.16
CA MET A 93 -6.85 28.40 -6.46
C MET A 93 -7.64 27.19 -6.94
N MET A 94 -8.95 27.33 -7.16
CA MET A 94 -9.81 26.24 -7.62
C MET A 94 -9.50 25.81 -9.05
N LYS A 95 -9.24 26.78 -9.94
CA LYS A 95 -8.88 26.47 -11.33
C LYS A 95 -7.53 25.78 -11.42
N ASP A 96 -6.58 26.17 -10.58
CA ASP A 96 -5.28 25.49 -10.50
C ASP A 96 -5.40 24.09 -9.90
N ALA A 97 -6.14 23.93 -8.80
CA ALA A 97 -6.41 22.64 -8.18
C ALA A 97 -7.09 21.68 -9.16
N TYR A 98 -8.09 22.13 -9.92
CA TYR A 98 -8.74 21.32 -10.94
C TYR A 98 -7.76 20.85 -12.02
N LYS A 99 -6.87 21.73 -12.53
CA LYS A 99 -5.85 21.35 -13.52
C LYS A 99 -4.90 20.27 -12.98
N ILE A 100 -4.49 20.39 -11.71
CA ILE A 100 -3.63 19.40 -11.06
C ILE A 100 -4.36 18.06 -10.92
N LEU A 101 -5.61 18.08 -10.44
CA LEU A 101 -6.44 16.89 -10.28
C LEU A 101 -6.73 16.20 -11.62
N ALA A 102 -7.09 16.95 -12.65
CA ALA A 102 -7.33 16.43 -14.00
C ALA A 102 -6.06 15.83 -14.62
N GLY A 103 -4.91 16.48 -14.45
CA GLY A 103 -3.62 15.94 -14.89
C GLY A 103 -3.25 14.64 -14.18
N ARG A 104 -3.45 14.57 -12.85
CA ARG A 104 -3.23 13.34 -12.08
C ARG A 104 -4.17 12.22 -12.52
N ALA A 105 -5.46 12.52 -12.68
CA ALA A 105 -6.47 11.58 -13.14
C ALA A 105 -6.12 10.98 -14.52
N GLN A 106 -5.61 11.80 -15.44
CA GLN A 106 -5.12 11.35 -16.74
C GLN A 106 -3.91 10.40 -16.62
N LEU A 107 -2.95 10.69 -15.73
CA LEU A 107 -1.80 9.82 -15.49
C LEU A 107 -2.18 8.48 -14.86
N THR A 108 -3.19 8.47 -13.99
CA THR A 108 -3.65 7.28 -13.27
C THR A 108 -4.80 6.54 -13.95
N ASN A 109 -5.21 6.95 -15.16
CA ASN A 109 -6.40 6.44 -15.85
C ASN A 109 -7.66 6.40 -14.96
N SER A 110 -7.84 7.44 -14.14
CA SER A 110 -9.01 7.63 -13.26
C SER A 110 -9.78 8.89 -13.65
N LEU A 111 -10.91 9.15 -12.99
CA LEU A 111 -11.69 10.37 -13.18
C LEU A 111 -11.37 11.39 -12.07
N PRO A 112 -11.30 12.70 -12.39
CA PRO A 112 -11.21 13.72 -11.36
C PRO A 112 -12.48 13.74 -10.49
N PRO A 113 -12.40 14.15 -9.22
CA PRO A 113 -13.56 14.16 -8.30
C PRO A 113 -14.72 15.08 -8.73
N TYR A 114 -14.44 16.07 -9.58
CA TYR A 114 -15.41 17.00 -10.14
C TYR A 114 -14.94 17.53 -11.49
N SER A 115 -15.86 18.11 -12.27
CA SER A 115 -15.61 18.70 -13.58
C SER A 115 -15.28 20.19 -13.50
N GLU A 116 -14.75 20.76 -14.60
CA GLU A 116 -14.49 22.21 -14.69
C GLU A 116 -15.79 23.02 -14.61
N GLU A 117 -16.88 22.49 -15.15
CA GLU A 117 -18.21 23.11 -15.10
C GLU A 117 -18.70 23.23 -13.65
N GLN A 118 -18.47 22.21 -12.81
CA GLN A 118 -18.84 22.26 -11.39
C GLN A 118 -18.05 23.33 -10.64
N VAL A 119 -16.75 23.48 -10.95
CA VAL A 119 -15.92 24.56 -10.41
C VAL A 119 -16.46 25.93 -10.84
N ASN A 120 -16.76 26.11 -12.12
CA ASN A 120 -17.29 27.38 -12.63
C ASN A 120 -18.67 27.70 -12.06
N ALA A 121 -19.53 26.70 -11.87
CA ALA A 121 -20.85 26.87 -11.25
C ALA A 121 -20.73 27.34 -9.80
N LEU A 122 -19.85 26.72 -9.00
CA LEU A 122 -19.55 27.18 -7.64
C LEU A 122 -19.05 28.63 -7.63
N LEU A 123 -18.06 28.95 -8.48
CA LEU A 123 -17.47 30.29 -8.52
C LEU A 123 -18.49 31.37 -8.91
N ALA A 124 -19.50 31.01 -9.72
CA ALA A 124 -20.59 31.89 -10.11
C ALA A 124 -21.66 32.06 -9.02
N SER A 125 -21.78 31.12 -8.06
CA SER A 125 -22.76 31.16 -6.97
C SER A 125 -22.23 31.79 -5.67
N LEU A 126 -20.95 32.18 -5.63
CA LEU A 126 -20.35 32.81 -4.46
C LEU A 126 -21.05 34.14 -4.11
N LEU A 127 -21.44 34.26 -2.84
CA LEU A 127 -21.94 35.49 -2.24
C LEU A 127 -20.89 36.10 -1.34
N LEU A 128 -20.89 37.43 -1.28
CA LEU A 128 -19.99 38.18 -0.42
C LEU A 128 -20.61 38.33 0.97
N PHE A 129 -19.78 38.11 1.99
CA PHE A 129 -20.15 38.41 3.36
C PHE A 129 -20.41 39.92 3.52
N PRO A 130 -21.44 40.34 4.30
CA PRO A 130 -21.73 41.75 4.51
C PRO A 130 -20.52 42.54 5.02
N ALA A 131 -20.35 43.77 4.54
CA ALA A 131 -19.28 44.66 4.99
C ALA A 131 -19.38 45.04 6.48
N SER A 132 -20.55 44.88 7.09
CA SER A 132 -20.76 45.01 8.54
C SER A 132 -20.04 43.94 9.36
N GLY A 133 -19.60 42.84 8.71
CA GLY A 133 -19.07 41.67 9.41
C GLY A 133 -20.14 40.86 10.14
N VAL A 134 -21.43 41.13 9.92
CA VAL A 134 -22.55 40.40 10.56
C VAL A 134 -23.56 39.92 9.51
N LEU A 135 -23.87 38.62 9.53
CA LEU A 135 -24.87 37.94 8.71
C LEU A 135 -25.89 37.25 9.64
N LYS A 136 -27.18 37.26 9.27
CA LYS A 136 -28.22 36.51 9.99
C LYS A 136 -28.78 35.43 9.06
N VAL A 137 -28.76 34.18 9.52
CA VAL A 137 -29.28 33.00 8.81
C VAL A 137 -30.14 32.23 9.80
N GLY A 138 -31.41 31.98 9.46
CA GLY A 138 -32.40 31.46 10.39
C GLY A 138 -32.41 32.22 11.73
N ASN A 139 -32.19 31.49 12.83
CA ASN A 139 -32.11 32.05 14.18
C ASN A 139 -30.68 32.45 14.60
N VAL A 140 -29.69 32.21 13.74
CA VAL A 140 -28.27 32.35 14.07
C VAL A 140 -27.74 33.68 13.58
N LYS A 141 -27.07 34.41 14.47
CA LYS A 141 -26.25 35.56 14.13
C LYS A 141 -24.80 35.11 13.94
N ILE A 142 -24.26 35.37 12.76
CA ILE A 142 -22.90 35.00 12.37
C ILE A 142 -22.08 36.30 12.28
N THR A 143 -21.03 36.40 13.09
CA THR A 143 -20.10 37.54 13.08
C THR A 143 -18.73 37.06 12.60
N SER A 144 -18.12 37.75 11.63
CA SER A 144 -16.78 37.43 11.16
C SER A 144 -15.72 38.30 11.84
N TYR A 145 -14.63 37.66 12.27
CA TYR A 145 -13.44 38.31 12.84
C TYR A 145 -12.22 37.96 11.98
N ARG A 146 -11.23 38.86 11.88
CA ARG A 146 -10.02 38.55 11.11
C ARG A 146 -9.24 37.40 11.74
N ALA A 147 -8.86 36.39 10.95
CA ALA A 147 -8.05 35.26 11.42
C ALA A 147 -6.53 35.48 11.32
N GLY A 148 -6.08 36.45 10.50
CA GLY A 148 -4.68 36.87 10.41
C GLY A 148 -3.75 35.92 9.64
N HIS A 149 -4.28 34.81 9.12
CA HIS A 149 -3.55 33.76 8.42
C HIS A 149 -3.18 34.12 6.97
N ILE A 150 -4.17 34.39 6.12
CA ILE A 150 -4.01 34.92 4.75
C ILE A 150 -4.98 36.06 4.47
N LEU A 151 -4.79 36.76 3.34
CA LEU A 151 -5.68 37.83 2.90
C LEU A 151 -7.13 37.34 2.81
N GLY A 152 -8.03 37.98 3.57
CA GLY A 152 -9.45 37.62 3.60
C GLY A 152 -9.82 36.50 4.57
N ALA A 153 -8.85 35.90 5.28
CA ALA A 153 -9.12 34.84 6.25
C ALA A 153 -9.91 35.35 7.47
N VAL A 154 -10.97 34.63 7.83
CA VAL A 154 -11.87 34.98 8.92
C VAL A 154 -12.22 33.81 9.84
N MET A 155 -12.43 34.14 11.11
CA MET A 155 -13.10 33.30 12.10
C MET A 155 -14.60 33.63 12.09
N PHE A 156 -15.44 32.65 12.40
CA PHE A 156 -16.89 32.85 12.53
C PHE A 156 -17.34 32.63 13.97
N LEU A 157 -17.97 33.65 14.56
CA LEU A 157 -18.72 33.55 15.81
C LEU A 157 -20.21 33.39 15.49
N LEU A 158 -20.77 32.25 15.89
CA LEU A 158 -22.18 31.91 15.72
C LEU A 158 -22.89 32.05 17.06
N GLU A 159 -23.97 32.82 17.11
CA GLU A 159 -24.74 33.07 18.32
C GLU A 159 -26.23 32.78 18.07
N SER A 160 -26.85 31.95 18.92
CA SER A 160 -28.31 31.72 18.91
C SER A 160 -28.84 31.36 20.30
N ASP A 161 -29.92 32.01 20.73
CA ASP A 161 -30.62 31.75 22.00
C ASP A 161 -29.72 31.69 23.26
N GLY A 162 -28.57 32.36 23.26
CA GLY A 162 -27.59 32.31 24.36
C GLY A 162 -26.64 31.12 24.31
N GLU A 163 -26.61 30.35 23.21
CA GLU A 163 -25.47 29.50 22.83
C GLU A 163 -24.54 30.27 21.90
N SER A 164 -23.24 30.01 22.01
CA SER A 164 -22.19 30.66 21.22
C SER A 164 -21.08 29.69 20.81
N LEU A 165 -20.71 29.72 19.54
CA LEU A 165 -19.65 28.90 18.96
C LEU A 165 -18.68 29.78 18.17
N LEU A 166 -17.38 29.66 18.44
CA LEU A 166 -16.35 30.28 17.63
C LEU A 166 -15.62 29.21 16.81
N VAL A 167 -15.64 29.34 15.49
CA VAL A 167 -14.86 28.50 14.56
C VAL A 167 -13.73 29.34 13.97
N THR A 168 -12.50 28.90 14.15
CA THR A 168 -11.34 29.75 13.86
C THR A 168 -10.86 29.68 12.41
N GLY A 169 -11.02 28.53 11.75
CA GLY A 169 -10.19 28.19 10.59
C GLY A 169 -8.71 28.23 10.98
N ASP A 170 -7.85 28.56 10.02
CA ASP A 170 -6.43 28.79 10.29
C ASP A 170 -6.18 30.21 10.84
N LEU A 171 -5.34 30.31 11.87
CA LEU A 171 -5.09 31.49 12.69
C LEU A 171 -3.63 31.91 12.67
N SER A 172 -3.39 33.21 12.72
CA SER A 172 -2.06 33.75 13.04
C SER A 172 -2.15 35.03 13.84
N PHE A 173 -1.60 35.03 15.06
CA PHE A 173 -1.59 36.22 15.92
C PHE A 173 -0.44 37.17 15.59
N LYS A 174 0.70 36.65 15.12
CA LYS A 174 1.83 37.48 14.67
C LYS A 174 1.46 38.18 13.37
N ALA A 175 1.31 39.49 13.43
CA ALA A 175 1.11 40.30 12.23
C ALA A 175 2.30 40.15 11.27
N GLY A 176 2.07 39.50 10.12
CA GLY A 176 3.02 39.46 9.02
C GLY A 176 3.33 40.85 8.44
N ARG A 177 4.09 40.89 7.35
CA ARG A 177 4.33 42.14 6.60
C ARG A 177 3.09 42.55 5.81
N THR A 178 2.37 41.59 5.23
CA THR A 178 1.21 41.78 4.36
C THR A 178 -0.04 42.19 5.13
N ILE A 179 -0.47 41.35 6.07
CA ILE A 179 -1.73 41.46 6.81
C ILE A 179 -1.49 41.53 8.31
N SER A 180 -2.46 42.11 9.01
CA SER A 180 -2.47 42.16 10.47
C SER A 180 -2.88 40.81 11.05
N GLY A 181 -2.40 40.52 12.27
CA GLY A 181 -2.72 39.26 12.96
C GLY A 181 -4.19 39.12 13.37
N ALA A 182 -4.56 37.96 13.87
CA ALA A 182 -5.91 37.61 14.29
C ALA A 182 -6.50 38.64 15.25
N GLU A 183 -7.78 38.94 15.08
CA GLU A 183 -8.54 39.80 15.98
C GLU A 183 -9.11 38.97 17.12
N VAL A 184 -8.77 39.30 18.37
CA VAL A 184 -9.30 38.58 19.53
C VAL A 184 -10.62 39.20 19.97
N PRO A 185 -11.75 38.47 19.97
CA PRO A 185 -13.04 38.99 20.40
C PRO A 185 -13.13 39.06 21.93
N HIS A 186 -12.43 40.03 22.54
CA HIS A 186 -12.29 40.17 24.00
C HIS A 186 -13.61 40.32 24.78
N THR A 187 -14.69 40.71 24.11
CA THR A 187 -16.01 40.92 24.71
C THR A 187 -16.88 39.66 24.71
N VAL A 188 -16.40 38.55 24.14
CA VAL A 188 -17.17 37.32 23.94
C VAL A 188 -16.50 36.17 24.68
N GLN A 189 -17.31 35.40 25.41
CA GLN A 189 -16.92 34.13 26.03
C GLN A 189 -17.70 33.01 25.35
N PRO A 190 -17.18 32.45 24.24
CA PRO A 190 -17.90 31.44 23.49
C PRO A 190 -18.08 30.16 24.32
N ASP A 191 -19.22 29.49 24.21
CA ASP A 191 -19.46 28.23 24.91
C ASP A 191 -18.54 27.12 24.40
N VAL A 192 -18.33 27.09 23.08
CA VAL A 192 -17.45 26.14 22.40
C VAL A 192 -16.54 26.90 21.43
N VAL A 193 -15.27 26.51 21.39
CA VAL A 193 -14.32 26.95 20.36
C VAL A 193 -13.88 25.74 19.55
N VAL A 194 -13.97 25.82 18.23
CA VAL A 194 -13.34 24.87 17.29
C VAL A 194 -12.09 25.55 16.74
N MET A 195 -10.92 25.06 17.14
CA MET A 195 -9.63 25.70 16.87
C MET A 195 -8.69 24.77 16.10
N GLU A 196 -7.93 25.33 15.15
CA GLU A 196 -6.82 24.61 14.52
C GLU A 196 -5.77 24.15 15.54
N SER A 197 -4.92 23.22 15.13
CA SER A 197 -3.85 22.67 15.98
C SER A 197 -2.58 22.35 15.20
N THR A 198 -2.41 22.93 14.01
CA THR A 198 -1.31 22.67 13.06
C THR A 198 0.08 22.69 13.70
N TYR A 199 0.32 23.63 14.62
CA TYR A 199 1.60 23.77 15.35
C TYR A 199 1.46 23.56 16.86
N GLY A 200 0.51 22.74 17.29
CA GLY A 200 0.26 22.43 18.70
C GLY A 200 1.44 21.80 19.44
N ASN A 201 2.40 21.21 18.73
CA ASN A 201 3.65 20.64 19.25
C ASN A 201 4.89 21.56 19.07
N ARG A 202 4.75 22.77 18.51
CA ARG A 202 5.90 23.64 18.18
C ARG A 202 5.77 25.03 18.78
N ILE A 203 6.93 25.66 18.97
CA ILE A 203 7.08 27.07 19.33
C ILE A 203 7.88 27.74 18.23
N HIS A 204 7.39 28.87 17.71
CA HIS A 204 8.09 29.58 16.64
C HIS A 204 9.28 30.36 17.22
N THR A 205 10.40 30.35 16.50
CA THR A 205 11.50 31.29 16.71
C THR A 205 11.04 32.74 16.48
N ASP A 206 11.82 33.69 16.98
CA ASP A 206 11.55 35.11 16.71
C ASP A 206 11.56 35.39 15.20
N ARG A 207 10.47 35.99 14.71
CA ARG A 207 10.26 36.21 13.27
C ARG A 207 11.30 37.15 12.68
N ASN A 208 11.69 38.20 13.41
CA ASN A 208 12.67 39.16 12.89
C ASN A 208 14.04 38.51 12.71
N THR A 209 14.41 37.62 13.62
CA THR A 209 15.63 36.81 13.54
C THR A 209 15.62 35.93 12.29
N GLU A 210 14.51 35.24 12.02
CA GLU A 210 14.35 34.38 10.84
C GLU A 210 14.31 35.18 9.52
N GLU A 211 13.65 36.34 9.51
CA GLU A 211 13.62 37.26 8.36
C GLU A 211 15.04 37.75 8.03
N LYS A 212 15.80 38.16 9.05
CA LYS A 212 17.19 38.61 8.88
C LYS A 212 18.07 37.48 8.35
N ARG A 213 17.99 36.30 8.96
CA ARG A 213 18.78 35.13 8.55
C ARG A 213 18.51 34.75 7.10
N LEU A 214 17.26 34.80 6.66
CA LEU A 214 16.90 34.58 5.26
C LEU A 214 17.53 35.63 4.34
N ALA A 215 17.37 36.91 4.67
CA ALA A 215 17.92 38.02 3.87
C ALA A 215 19.44 37.93 3.75
N ASP A 216 20.15 37.71 4.86
CA ASP A 216 21.61 37.60 4.90
C ASP A 216 22.10 36.42 4.04
N HIS A 217 21.48 35.24 4.18
CA HIS A 217 21.87 34.08 3.38
C HIS A 217 21.57 34.22 1.88
N VAL A 218 20.50 34.93 1.50
CA VAL A 218 20.23 35.24 0.08
C VAL A 218 21.35 36.12 -0.47
N VAL A 219 21.79 37.14 0.27
CA VAL A 219 22.90 38.00 -0.13
C VAL A 219 24.19 37.22 -0.30
N GLU A 220 24.53 36.36 0.65
CA GLU A 220 25.74 35.53 0.60
C GLU A 220 25.80 34.68 -0.68
N VAL A 221 24.68 34.03 -1.03
CA VAL A 221 24.58 33.17 -2.23
C VAL A 221 24.74 33.98 -3.50
N ILE A 222 24.06 35.12 -3.60
CA ILE A 222 24.13 35.99 -4.78
C ILE A 222 25.53 36.61 -4.91
N ALA A 223 26.16 37.02 -3.81
CA ALA A 223 27.54 37.53 -3.80
C ALA A 223 28.57 36.46 -4.20
N GLY A 224 28.30 35.19 -3.88
CA GLY A 224 29.06 34.03 -4.37
C GLY A 224 28.84 33.68 -5.84
N GLY A 225 27.94 34.39 -6.52
CA GLY A 225 27.61 34.20 -7.94
C GLY A 225 26.64 33.05 -8.22
N GLY A 226 25.84 32.62 -7.23
CA GLY A 226 24.81 31.60 -7.38
C GLY A 226 23.39 32.15 -7.25
N PHE A 227 22.41 31.36 -7.69
CA PHE A 227 20.99 31.70 -7.53
C PHE A 227 20.44 31.20 -6.19
N ALA A 228 19.63 32.04 -5.53
CA ALA A 228 18.88 31.65 -4.35
C ALA A 228 17.42 31.37 -4.73
N LEU A 229 17.00 30.11 -4.70
CA LEU A 229 15.62 29.70 -4.93
C LEU A 229 14.87 29.63 -3.59
N ILE A 230 13.73 30.31 -3.51
CA ILE A 230 12.79 30.24 -2.39
C ILE A 230 11.50 29.60 -2.91
N PRO A 231 11.32 28.28 -2.79
CA PRO A 231 10.02 27.67 -3.03
C PRO A 231 9.04 28.15 -1.97
N ALA A 232 7.92 28.71 -2.40
CA ALA A 232 6.92 29.29 -1.53
C ALA A 232 5.51 28.88 -1.96
N PHE A 233 4.62 28.70 -0.98
CA PHE A 233 3.19 28.67 -1.26
C PHE A 233 2.79 30.00 -1.90
N ALA A 234 2.09 29.89 -3.03
CA ALA A 234 1.76 31.06 -3.84
C ALA A 234 0.82 32.02 -3.11
N LEU A 235 -0.01 31.47 -2.22
CA LEU A 235 -0.91 32.18 -1.34
C LEU A 235 -0.27 32.42 0.03
N GLY A 236 -0.08 33.69 0.39
CA GLY A 236 0.43 34.11 1.70
C GLY A 236 1.96 34.13 1.77
N ARG A 237 2.62 32.97 1.75
CA ARG A 237 4.07 32.86 2.02
C ARG A 237 4.91 33.66 1.03
N ALA A 238 4.63 33.54 -0.26
CA ALA A 238 5.42 34.21 -1.28
C ALA A 238 5.37 35.74 -1.14
N GLN A 239 4.18 36.30 -0.85
CA GLN A 239 4.02 37.74 -0.63
C GLN A 239 4.78 38.24 0.60
N GLU A 240 4.83 37.45 1.68
CA GLU A 240 5.66 37.76 2.85
C GLU A 240 7.15 37.84 2.49
N VAL A 241 7.68 36.83 1.80
CA VAL A 241 9.10 36.77 1.41
C VAL A 241 9.47 37.97 0.52
N LEU A 242 8.62 38.30 -0.47
CA LEU A 242 8.84 39.44 -1.35
C LEU A 242 8.91 40.76 -0.59
N LEU A 243 8.07 40.95 0.42
CA LEU A 243 8.09 42.17 1.23
C LEU A 243 9.28 42.21 2.18
N VAL A 244 9.69 41.07 2.76
CA VAL A 244 10.88 40.99 3.62
C VAL A 244 12.13 41.43 2.85
N LEU A 245 12.40 40.81 1.69
CA LEU A 245 13.59 41.15 0.90
C LEU A 245 13.58 42.61 0.45
N GLN A 246 12.44 43.10 -0.05
CA GLN A 246 12.34 44.50 -0.47
C GLN A 246 12.48 45.50 0.68
N ASP A 247 11.89 45.23 1.86
CA ASP A 247 12.02 46.12 3.02
C ASP A 247 13.46 46.19 3.54
N TYR A 248 14.19 45.06 3.50
CA TYR A 248 15.61 45.05 3.85
C TYR A 248 16.46 45.82 2.83
N MET A 249 16.14 45.73 1.53
CA MET A 249 16.77 46.56 0.49
C MET A 249 16.47 48.05 0.68
N ASP A 250 15.19 48.40 0.90
CA ASP A 250 14.75 49.79 1.09
C ASP A 250 15.42 50.47 2.29
N LYS A 251 15.74 49.68 3.32
CA LYS A 251 16.46 50.14 4.53
C LYS A 251 17.99 50.15 4.37
N GLY A 252 18.52 49.68 3.23
CA GLY A 252 19.95 49.52 3.01
C GLY A 252 20.60 48.46 3.91
N LEU A 253 19.82 47.51 4.45
CA LEU A 253 20.33 46.41 5.27
C LEU A 253 20.96 45.32 4.42
N ILE A 254 20.48 45.15 3.18
CA ILE A 254 21.06 44.26 2.17
C ILE A 254 21.22 45.03 0.84
N PRO A 255 22.20 44.65 0.00
CA PRO A 255 22.34 45.23 -1.34
C PRO A 255 21.14 44.90 -2.23
N GLU A 256 20.91 45.74 -3.25
CA GLU A 256 19.88 45.47 -4.25
C GLU A 256 20.32 44.36 -5.22
N PHE A 257 19.39 43.47 -5.53
CA PHE A 257 19.55 42.41 -6.52
C PHE A 257 18.19 42.11 -7.19
N PRO A 258 18.18 41.54 -8.41
CA PRO A 258 16.94 41.17 -9.06
C PRO A 258 16.22 40.05 -8.31
N ILE A 259 14.92 40.23 -8.09
CA ILE A 259 14.01 39.21 -7.57
C ILE A 259 13.10 38.76 -8.70
N PHE A 260 13.16 37.49 -9.05
CA PHE A 260 12.34 36.85 -10.08
C PHE A 260 11.15 36.15 -9.43
N VAL A 261 9.94 36.43 -9.91
CA VAL A 261 8.68 35.93 -9.34
C VAL A 261 7.96 35.08 -10.38
N ASP A 262 7.71 33.81 -10.08
CA ASP A 262 7.13 32.85 -11.03
C ASP A 262 6.01 32.00 -10.40
N GLY A 263 5.20 31.40 -11.26
CA GLY A 263 4.06 30.56 -10.92
C GLY A 263 2.85 31.39 -10.49
N LEU A 264 2.03 30.81 -9.61
CA LEU A 264 0.81 31.44 -9.11
C LEU A 264 1.07 32.64 -8.21
N VAL A 265 2.33 32.87 -7.81
CA VAL A 265 2.72 34.02 -7.00
C VAL A 265 2.33 35.34 -7.68
N THR A 266 2.54 35.44 -9.00
CA THR A 266 2.26 36.65 -9.80
C THR A 266 0.77 37.02 -9.78
N PRO A 267 -0.17 36.16 -10.24
CA PRO A 267 -1.58 36.53 -10.25
C PRO A 267 -2.17 36.71 -8.84
N ILE A 268 -1.71 35.96 -7.82
CA ILE A 268 -2.15 36.16 -6.43
C ILE A 268 -1.67 37.51 -5.88
N SER A 269 -0.43 37.92 -6.19
CA SER A 269 0.07 39.25 -5.79
C SER A 269 -0.77 40.37 -6.41
N GLY A 270 -1.30 40.16 -7.62
CA GLY A 270 -2.27 41.05 -8.25
C GLY A 270 -3.57 41.19 -7.44
N ILE A 271 -4.06 40.11 -6.83
CA ILE A 271 -5.22 40.17 -5.93
C ILE A 271 -4.89 40.96 -4.67
N TYR A 272 -3.75 40.70 -4.01
CA TYR A 272 -3.35 41.45 -2.82
C TYR A 272 -3.30 42.95 -3.10
N LYS A 273 -2.74 43.34 -4.25
CA LYS A 273 -2.72 44.72 -4.74
C LYS A 273 -4.13 45.34 -4.87
N SER A 274 -5.14 44.58 -5.29
CA SER A 274 -6.52 45.06 -5.43
C SER A 274 -7.25 45.30 -4.10
N TYR A 275 -6.72 44.80 -2.97
CA TYR A 275 -7.34 44.91 -1.65
C TYR A 275 -6.50 45.69 -0.62
N PRO A 276 -6.08 46.94 -0.90
CA PRO A 276 -5.19 47.69 -0.01
C PRO A 276 -5.79 48.00 1.38
N HIS A 277 -7.11 47.92 1.54
CA HIS A 277 -7.80 48.11 2.82
C HIS A 277 -7.73 46.88 3.74
N TYR A 278 -7.43 45.69 3.20
CA TYR A 278 -7.15 44.48 3.98
C TYR A 278 -5.66 44.33 4.33
N LEU A 279 -4.78 45.13 3.72
CA LEU A 279 -3.34 45.11 3.94
C LEU A 279 -2.91 46.04 5.08
N LYS A 280 -1.75 45.77 5.69
CA LYS A 280 -1.14 46.66 6.68
C LYS A 280 -0.78 48.01 6.06
N GLY A 281 -0.87 49.05 6.89
CA GLY A 281 -0.63 50.45 6.50
C GLY A 281 0.59 50.68 5.61
N PRO A 282 1.80 50.17 5.94
CA PRO A 282 2.99 50.34 5.09
C PRO A 282 2.85 49.73 3.69
N VAL A 283 2.27 48.53 3.58
CA VAL A 283 2.07 47.85 2.30
C VAL A 283 0.97 48.53 1.50
N ALA A 284 -0.14 48.86 2.15
CA ALA A 284 -1.23 49.62 1.53
C ALA A 284 -0.76 50.98 1.00
N HIS A 285 0.14 51.65 1.74
CA HIS A 285 0.77 52.89 1.30
C HIS A 285 1.66 52.65 0.07
N ARG A 286 2.47 51.59 0.06
CA ARG A 286 3.30 51.21 -1.09
C ARG A 286 2.46 50.95 -2.33
N VAL A 287 1.35 50.21 -2.22
CA VAL A 287 0.40 49.99 -3.33
C VAL A 287 -0.17 51.32 -3.84
N ARG A 288 -0.61 52.22 -2.96
CA ARG A 288 -1.16 53.52 -3.36
C ARG A 288 -0.13 54.44 -4.03
N LYS A 289 1.13 54.40 -3.56
CA LYS A 289 2.20 55.29 -4.02
C LYS A 289 2.86 54.79 -5.31
N ASN A 290 3.19 53.50 -5.36
CA ASN A 290 3.99 52.90 -6.43
C ASN A 290 3.14 52.07 -7.41
N GLY A 291 1.84 51.92 -7.15
CA GLY A 291 0.94 51.07 -7.93
C GLY A 291 1.06 49.58 -7.62
N ASP A 292 2.16 49.10 -7.03
CA ASP A 292 2.37 47.71 -6.62
C ASP A 292 3.31 47.64 -5.41
N ALA A 293 3.11 46.63 -4.55
CA ALA A 293 3.98 46.38 -3.40
C ALA A 293 4.84 45.12 -3.55
N PHE A 294 4.48 44.23 -4.47
CA PHE A 294 5.07 42.90 -4.63
C PHE A 294 5.92 42.83 -5.89
N LEU A 295 5.45 43.44 -6.99
CA LEU A 295 6.12 43.47 -8.29
C LEU A 295 6.64 44.88 -8.60
N THR A 296 7.60 45.35 -7.79
CA THR A 296 8.22 46.68 -7.95
C THR A 296 9.10 46.73 -9.21
N GLU A 297 8.82 47.70 -10.09
CA GLU A 297 9.56 47.89 -11.35
C GLU A 297 11.07 48.00 -11.13
N GLY A 298 11.85 47.33 -11.97
CA GLY A 298 13.32 47.29 -11.89
C GLY A 298 13.90 46.40 -10.77
N ARG A 299 13.08 45.91 -9.84
CA ARG A 299 13.53 45.11 -8.68
C ARG A 299 12.90 43.72 -8.63
N CYS A 300 11.57 43.65 -8.64
CA CYS A 300 10.81 42.41 -8.62
C CYS A 300 10.13 42.19 -9.97
N LYS A 301 10.64 41.22 -10.75
CA LYS A 301 10.15 40.93 -12.10
C LYS A 301 9.31 39.65 -12.11
N ALA A 302 8.08 39.75 -12.61
CA ALA A 302 7.28 38.58 -12.97
C ALA A 302 7.90 37.85 -14.16
N VAL A 303 8.05 36.53 -14.04
CA VAL A 303 8.67 35.66 -15.05
C VAL A 303 7.59 34.82 -15.74
N HIS A 304 7.62 34.81 -17.06
CA HIS A 304 6.81 33.89 -17.85
C HIS A 304 7.56 32.57 -18.11
N PRO A 305 6.87 31.43 -18.29
CA PRO A 305 7.52 30.14 -18.51
C PRO A 305 8.59 30.12 -19.61
N ARG A 306 8.38 30.87 -20.71
CA ARG A 306 9.32 31.00 -21.83
C ARG A 306 10.60 31.79 -21.53
N GLU A 307 10.63 32.51 -20.40
CA GLU A 307 11.75 33.37 -20.00
C GLU A 307 12.62 32.70 -18.93
N ARG A 308 12.23 31.52 -18.44
CA ARG A 308 12.89 30.87 -17.30
C ARG A 308 14.34 30.50 -17.60
N GLU A 309 14.63 30.00 -18.80
CA GLU A 309 15.99 29.72 -19.25
C GLU A 309 16.83 31.00 -19.34
N ALA A 310 16.26 32.08 -19.86
CA ALA A 310 16.95 33.36 -19.95
C ALA A 310 17.27 33.95 -18.56
N VAL A 311 16.40 33.73 -17.57
CA VAL A 311 16.67 34.10 -16.17
C VAL A 311 17.92 33.38 -15.64
N LEU A 312 18.01 32.06 -15.84
CA LEU A 312 19.15 31.26 -15.36
C LEU A 312 20.46 31.54 -16.11
N GLN A 313 20.40 32.02 -17.36
CA GLN A 313 21.56 32.48 -18.14
C GLN A 313 22.01 33.90 -17.79
N GLY A 314 21.19 34.66 -17.05
CA GLY A 314 21.43 36.04 -16.68
C GLY A 314 22.30 36.20 -15.43
N LYS A 315 22.24 37.39 -14.84
CA LYS A 315 22.90 37.67 -13.56
C LYS A 315 22.20 36.91 -12.42
N PRO A 316 22.95 36.28 -11.50
CA PRO A 316 22.38 35.64 -10.33
C PRO A 316 21.50 36.58 -9.51
N GLY A 317 20.41 36.02 -8.99
CA GLY A 317 19.42 36.75 -8.20
C GLY A 317 18.61 35.81 -7.31
N CYS A 318 17.56 36.35 -6.70
CA CYS A 318 16.63 35.57 -5.90
C CYS A 318 15.44 35.16 -6.76
N ILE A 319 15.02 33.90 -6.68
CA ILE A 319 13.85 33.37 -7.38
C ILE A 319 12.80 32.97 -6.33
N VAL A 320 11.63 33.58 -6.36
CA VAL A 320 10.49 33.21 -5.51
C VAL A 320 9.42 32.58 -6.40
N ALA A 321 9.20 31.27 -6.23
CA ALA A 321 8.36 30.49 -7.14
C ALA A 321 7.48 29.48 -6.40
N SER A 322 6.32 29.16 -6.98
CA SER A 322 5.43 28.08 -6.52
C SER A 322 5.68 26.77 -7.28
N SER A 323 5.46 25.59 -6.71
CA SER A 323 4.86 25.28 -5.40
C SER A 323 5.83 25.32 -4.20
N GLY A 324 5.29 25.50 -2.99
CA GLY A 324 6.09 25.63 -1.76
C GLY A 324 6.75 24.34 -1.27
N MET A 325 6.33 23.18 -1.78
CA MET A 325 6.81 21.86 -1.36
C MET A 325 7.61 21.13 -2.45
N LEU A 326 7.92 21.82 -3.55
CA LEU A 326 8.63 21.25 -4.71
C LEU A 326 7.92 20.04 -5.36
N THR A 327 6.62 19.90 -5.16
CA THR A 327 5.79 18.85 -5.77
C THR A 327 5.58 19.03 -7.28
N GLY A 328 5.74 20.25 -7.79
CA GLY A 328 5.61 20.57 -9.20
C GLY A 328 5.62 22.07 -9.47
N GLY A 329 5.38 22.42 -10.74
CA GLY A 329 5.27 23.81 -11.17
C GLY A 329 6.62 24.51 -11.34
N ALA A 330 6.63 25.84 -11.16
CA ALA A 330 7.78 26.68 -11.45
C ALA A 330 8.96 26.40 -10.50
N SER A 331 8.70 26.24 -9.21
CA SER A 331 9.75 26.02 -8.21
C SER A 331 10.48 24.70 -8.44
N SER A 332 9.77 23.61 -8.74
CA SER A 332 10.38 22.32 -9.06
C SER A 332 11.22 22.39 -10.34
N TRP A 333 10.74 23.12 -11.35
CA TRP A 333 11.51 23.35 -12.60
C TRP A 333 12.84 24.07 -12.34
N TYR A 334 12.84 25.09 -11.46
CA TYR A 334 14.06 25.78 -11.05
C TYR A 334 14.94 24.89 -10.17
N ALA A 335 14.36 24.18 -9.21
CA ALA A 335 15.09 23.31 -8.29
C ALA A 335 15.89 22.26 -9.05
N GLU A 336 15.28 21.59 -10.03
CA GLU A 336 15.92 20.62 -10.91
C GLU A 336 17.22 21.14 -11.55
N ARG A 337 17.26 22.41 -11.94
CA ARG A 337 18.40 23.04 -12.61
C ARG A 337 19.45 23.61 -11.65
N LEU A 338 19.03 23.91 -10.42
CA LEU A 338 19.87 24.60 -9.43
C LEU A 338 20.49 23.64 -8.42
N VAL A 339 19.84 22.51 -8.13
CA VAL A 339 20.15 21.62 -7.01
C VAL A 339 21.56 21.00 -7.09
N SER A 340 22.05 20.73 -8.29
CA SER A 340 23.39 20.17 -8.55
C SER A 340 24.52 21.20 -8.54
N GLY A 341 24.21 22.49 -8.39
CA GLY A 341 25.19 23.58 -8.40
C GLY A 341 25.64 24.00 -6.99
N GLU A 342 26.93 23.84 -6.68
CA GLU A 342 27.52 24.15 -5.36
C GLU A 342 27.39 25.62 -4.93
N LYS A 343 27.25 26.53 -5.90
CA LYS A 343 27.09 27.98 -5.63
C LYS A 343 25.65 28.37 -5.32
N ASN A 344 24.68 27.54 -5.71
CA ASN A 344 23.26 27.85 -5.58
C ASN A 344 22.76 27.53 -4.18
N ALA A 345 21.54 28.01 -3.87
CA ALA A 345 20.84 27.63 -2.67
C ALA A 345 19.35 27.44 -2.88
N ILE A 346 18.76 26.57 -2.05
CA ILE A 346 17.32 26.38 -1.92
C ILE A 346 16.91 26.64 -0.47
N PHE A 347 16.01 27.61 -0.28
CA PHE A 347 15.59 28.11 1.03
C PHE A 347 14.11 27.84 1.29
N ILE A 348 13.83 26.85 2.13
CA ILE A 348 12.48 26.43 2.51
C ILE A 348 11.93 27.36 3.60
N THR A 349 10.76 27.96 3.36
CA THR A 349 10.16 28.97 4.26
C THR A 349 8.76 28.58 4.77
N GLY A 350 8.23 27.45 4.34
CA GLY A 350 6.90 26.94 4.70
C GLY A 350 6.94 25.55 5.31
N TYR A 351 5.77 25.08 5.74
CA TYR A 351 5.56 23.68 6.12
C TYR A 351 5.92 22.75 4.95
N GLN A 352 6.45 21.58 5.25
CA GLN A 352 6.76 20.53 4.29
C GLN A 352 6.13 19.25 4.80
N ASP A 353 5.30 18.65 3.96
CA ASP A 353 4.72 17.33 4.20
C ASP A 353 5.81 16.24 4.19
N GLU A 354 5.68 15.20 5.00
CA GLU A 354 6.69 14.12 5.13
C GLU A 354 7.03 13.45 3.79
N GLU A 355 6.07 13.33 2.88
CA GLU A 355 6.28 12.68 1.58
C GLU A 355 6.78 13.65 0.49
N SER A 356 6.82 14.95 0.79
CA SER A 356 7.14 15.97 -0.22
C SER A 356 8.62 16.01 -0.61
N PRO A 357 8.96 16.35 -1.87
CA PRO A 357 10.36 16.52 -2.27
C PRO A 357 11.10 17.57 -1.44
N GLY A 358 10.42 18.62 -0.97
CA GLY A 358 11.02 19.61 -0.10
C GLY A 358 11.34 19.09 1.32
N LYS A 359 10.61 18.10 1.85
CA LYS A 359 11.02 17.40 3.08
C LYS A 359 12.25 16.53 2.85
N LYS A 360 12.29 15.74 1.78
CA LYS A 360 13.47 14.95 1.39
C LYS A 360 14.71 15.83 1.22
N LEU A 361 14.55 17.02 0.63
CA LEU A 361 15.61 18.01 0.53
C LEU A 361 16.14 18.46 1.90
N LEU A 362 15.28 18.63 2.91
CA LEU A 362 15.69 18.94 4.28
C LEU A 362 16.38 17.76 4.96
N ASP A 363 15.92 16.53 4.72
CA ASP A 363 16.51 15.32 5.29
C ASP A 363 17.89 15.03 4.69
N LEU A 364 18.08 15.31 3.40
CA LEU A 364 19.37 15.35 2.72
C LEU A 364 20.34 16.34 3.36
N ALA A 365 19.86 17.54 3.73
CA ALA A 365 20.69 18.51 4.45
C ALA A 365 21.18 17.97 5.81
N ASN A 366 20.42 17.04 6.40
CA ASN A 366 20.75 16.40 7.67
C ASN A 366 21.53 15.07 7.50
N GLY A 367 21.85 14.66 6.27
CA GLY A 367 22.64 13.46 5.97
C GLY A 367 21.86 12.14 6.02
N VAL A 368 20.53 12.18 5.93
CA VAL A 368 19.66 10.99 6.06
C VAL A 368 19.47 10.24 4.74
N GLU A 369 19.51 10.94 3.60
CA GLU A 369 19.38 10.35 2.25
C GLU A 369 20.61 10.71 1.38
N GLN A 370 20.74 10.13 0.17
CA GLN A 370 21.87 10.42 -0.76
C GLN A 370 21.46 11.08 -2.08
N THR A 371 20.18 11.02 -2.47
CA THR A 371 19.70 11.49 -3.78
C THR A 371 18.32 12.12 -3.66
N LEU A 372 18.06 13.22 -4.38
CA LEU A 372 16.73 13.85 -4.45
C LEU A 372 16.06 13.52 -5.78
N GLU A 373 14.87 12.94 -5.74
CA GLU A 373 14.03 12.80 -6.93
C GLU A 373 13.16 14.05 -7.14
N LEU A 374 13.29 14.69 -8.31
CA LEU A 374 12.44 15.79 -8.76
C LEU A 374 11.90 15.47 -10.15
N ASN A 375 10.58 15.54 -10.32
CA ASN A 375 9.90 15.27 -11.60
C ASN A 375 10.29 13.91 -12.25
N GLY A 376 10.48 12.85 -11.45
CA GLY A 376 10.87 11.53 -11.96
C GLY A 376 12.35 11.36 -12.30
N THR A 377 13.19 12.36 -12.01
CA THR A 377 14.64 12.31 -12.25
C THR A 377 15.39 12.44 -10.94
N SER A 378 16.40 11.59 -10.72
CA SER A 378 17.25 11.63 -9.54
C SER A 378 18.42 12.61 -9.71
N HIS A 379 18.61 13.50 -8.73
CA HIS A 379 19.63 14.55 -8.73
C HIS A 379 20.52 14.44 -7.50
N GLN A 380 21.82 14.69 -7.69
CA GLN A 380 22.76 14.83 -6.59
C GLN A 380 22.67 16.25 -6.02
N VAL A 381 22.36 16.35 -4.73
CA VAL A 381 22.22 17.66 -4.08
C VAL A 381 23.58 18.22 -3.68
N LYS A 382 23.96 19.36 -4.27
CA LYS A 382 25.20 20.08 -3.96
C LYS A 382 24.97 21.52 -3.54
N CYS A 383 23.81 22.09 -3.84
CA CYS A 383 23.45 23.44 -3.45
C CYS A 383 23.28 23.56 -1.92
N ARG A 384 23.43 24.77 -1.38
CA ARG A 384 23.13 25.06 0.02
C ARG A 384 21.64 24.93 0.29
N ILE A 385 21.27 24.20 1.35
CA ILE A 385 19.87 24.09 1.79
C ILE A 385 19.69 24.86 3.10
N GLY A 386 18.58 25.58 3.24
CA GLY A 386 18.24 26.28 4.47
C GLY A 386 16.74 26.21 4.76
N LYS A 387 16.38 26.04 6.02
CA LYS A 387 14.99 26.11 6.50
C LYS A 387 14.80 27.37 7.33
N TYR A 388 13.69 28.09 7.15
CA TYR A 388 13.38 29.33 7.88
C TYR A 388 11.95 29.30 8.44
N GLY A 389 11.81 29.63 9.72
CA GLY A 389 10.56 29.58 10.47
C GLY A 389 9.68 30.80 10.23
N LEU A 390 9.09 30.94 9.04
CA LEU A 390 8.23 32.09 8.73
C LEU A 390 6.73 31.80 8.87
N SER A 391 6.32 30.63 9.39
CA SER A 391 4.94 30.09 9.39
C SER A 391 3.82 31.14 9.58
N ALA A 392 2.73 30.96 8.85
CA ALA A 392 1.54 31.81 8.92
C ALA A 392 0.47 31.20 9.85
N HIS A 393 0.84 30.24 10.71
CA HIS A 393 -0.04 29.66 11.72
C HIS A 393 0.43 30.04 13.12
N ALA A 394 -0.49 30.10 14.07
CA ALA A 394 -0.21 30.32 15.48
C ALA A 394 0.63 29.17 16.05
N ASP A 395 1.56 29.47 16.95
CA ASP A 395 2.24 28.42 17.72
C ASP A 395 1.42 27.95 18.93
N ALA A 396 1.88 26.87 19.58
CA ALA A 396 1.21 26.27 20.74
C ALA A 396 0.93 27.28 21.87
N ASN A 397 1.87 28.21 22.11
CA ASN A 397 1.71 29.21 23.18
C ASN A 397 0.69 30.28 22.81
N GLU A 398 0.66 30.70 21.56
CA GLU A 398 -0.31 31.66 21.06
C GLU A 398 -1.73 31.09 21.08
N MET A 399 -1.91 29.85 20.63
CA MET A 399 -3.19 29.14 20.70
C MET A 399 -3.66 28.97 22.15
N ASN A 400 -2.78 28.56 23.07
CA ASN A 400 -3.13 28.45 24.49
C ASN A 400 -3.55 29.81 25.09
N ARG A 401 -2.79 30.89 24.81
CA ARG A 401 -3.15 32.25 25.27
C ARG A 401 -4.50 32.72 24.71
N PHE A 402 -4.80 32.36 23.46
CA PHE A 402 -6.09 32.67 22.86
C PHE A 402 -7.24 32.00 23.62
N ILE A 403 -7.14 30.71 23.92
CA ILE A 403 -8.12 29.99 24.73
C ILE A 403 -8.21 30.56 26.15
N GLN A 404 -7.09 30.90 26.79
CA GLN A 404 -7.09 31.56 28.11
C GLN A 404 -7.79 32.93 28.11
N THR A 405 -7.74 33.64 26.97
CA THR A 405 -8.38 34.95 26.83
C THR A 405 -9.89 34.80 26.60
N LEU A 406 -10.29 33.83 25.77
CA LEU A 406 -11.71 33.57 25.46
C LEU A 406 -12.46 32.85 26.58
N GLN A 407 -11.75 32.04 27.38
CA GLN A 407 -12.30 31.24 28.48
C GLN A 407 -13.53 30.39 28.08
N PRO A 408 -13.43 29.56 27.02
CA PRO A 408 -14.57 28.77 26.57
C PRO A 408 -14.91 27.64 27.53
N SER A 409 -16.13 27.11 27.47
CA SER A 409 -16.50 25.95 28.27
C SER A 409 -15.91 24.65 27.71
N HIS A 410 -15.82 24.52 26.38
CA HIS A 410 -15.19 23.39 25.71
C HIS A 410 -14.34 23.86 24.52
N THR A 411 -13.25 23.14 24.25
CA THR A 411 -12.36 23.42 23.12
C THR A 411 -12.21 22.18 22.26
N LEU A 412 -12.62 22.23 21.00
CA LEU A 412 -12.47 21.16 20.02
C LEU A 412 -11.24 21.43 19.15
N LEU A 413 -10.28 20.50 19.16
CA LEU A 413 -9.02 20.63 18.43
C LEU A 413 -9.10 19.89 17.09
N VAL A 414 -9.11 20.68 16.02
CA VAL A 414 -9.14 20.24 14.61
C VAL A 414 -7.85 20.67 13.89
N HIS A 415 -7.70 20.29 12.63
CA HIS A 415 -6.67 20.74 11.70
C HIS A 415 -5.25 20.64 12.29
N GLY A 416 -4.81 19.40 12.52
CA GLY A 416 -3.51 19.09 13.11
C GLY A 416 -3.27 17.58 13.15
N ASP A 417 -2.00 17.18 13.12
CA ASP A 417 -1.64 15.77 13.32
C ASP A 417 -1.87 15.34 14.79
N ASP A 418 -1.85 14.03 15.04
CA ASP A 418 -2.11 13.47 16.36
C ASP A 418 -1.14 13.97 17.44
N GLU A 419 0.13 14.20 17.09
CA GLU A 419 1.13 14.69 18.04
C GLU A 419 0.84 16.15 18.41
N ALA A 420 0.61 17.00 17.41
CA ALA A 420 0.31 18.41 17.58
C ALA A 420 -0.97 18.62 18.40
N ARG A 421 -2.04 17.86 18.09
CA ARG A 421 -3.30 17.86 18.82
C ARG A 421 -3.13 17.41 20.27
N SER A 422 -2.42 16.30 20.51
CA SER A 422 -2.19 15.79 21.86
C SER A 422 -1.40 16.79 22.71
N ARG A 423 -0.31 17.34 22.17
CA ARG A 423 0.53 18.32 22.88
C ARG A 423 -0.23 19.59 23.23
N LEU A 424 -1.04 20.10 22.30
CA LEU A 424 -1.86 21.28 22.55
C LEU A 424 -2.96 20.99 23.58
N GLY A 425 -3.60 19.82 23.50
CA GLY A 425 -4.60 19.39 24.47
C GLY A 425 -4.04 19.27 25.89
N GLU A 426 -2.79 18.82 26.04
CA GLU A 426 -2.07 18.77 27.32
C GLU A 426 -1.67 20.17 27.83
N LEU A 427 -1.41 21.11 26.91
CA LEU A 427 -1.02 22.48 27.25
C LEU A 427 -2.20 23.37 27.68
N ILE A 428 -3.40 23.12 27.13
CA ILE A 428 -4.62 23.86 27.47
C ILE A 428 -5.10 23.47 28.88
N ASP A 429 -5.52 24.47 29.66
CA ASP A 429 -6.06 24.25 31.00
C ASP A 429 -7.26 23.27 30.95
N PRO A 430 -7.25 22.16 31.72
CA PRO A 430 -8.33 21.17 31.70
C PRO A 430 -9.72 21.72 31.99
N ARG A 431 -9.83 22.90 32.60
CA ARG A 431 -11.11 23.60 32.85
C ARG A 431 -11.83 24.02 31.56
N PHE A 432 -11.12 24.14 30.45
CA PHE A 432 -11.67 24.46 29.13
C PHE A 432 -11.98 23.21 28.28
N GLU A 433 -11.95 22.03 28.90
CA GLU A 433 -12.26 20.71 28.32
C GLU A 433 -11.72 20.52 26.89
N PRO A 434 -10.38 20.56 26.68
CA PRO A 434 -9.78 20.32 25.38
C PRO A 434 -10.08 18.90 24.91
N THR A 435 -10.73 18.78 23.75
CA THR A 435 -11.17 17.52 23.16
C THR A 435 -10.51 17.34 21.80
N LEU A 436 -9.78 16.25 21.65
CA LEU A 436 -9.29 15.77 20.37
C LEU A 436 -10.49 15.16 19.61
N VAL A 437 -10.88 15.77 18.50
CA VAL A 437 -12.06 15.36 17.73
C VAL A 437 -11.73 14.50 16.52
N GLU A 438 -12.52 13.48 16.24
CA GLU A 438 -12.26 12.56 15.14
C GLU A 438 -13.15 12.82 13.93
N ASN A 439 -12.64 12.50 12.74
CA ASN A 439 -13.43 12.48 11.52
C ASN A 439 -14.57 11.47 11.66
N GLY A 440 -15.77 11.84 11.24
CA GLY A 440 -16.92 10.96 11.31
C GLY A 440 -17.77 11.12 12.58
N GLU A 441 -17.34 11.96 13.54
CA GLU A 441 -17.98 12.06 14.85
C GLU A 441 -18.83 13.32 15.01
N SER A 442 -19.83 13.23 15.89
CA SER A 442 -20.68 14.35 16.30
C SER A 442 -20.56 14.64 17.80
N TYR A 443 -20.45 15.92 18.11
CA TYR A 443 -20.28 16.48 19.45
C TYR A 443 -21.49 17.33 19.79
N SER A 444 -22.24 16.92 20.82
CA SER A 444 -23.48 17.60 21.24
C SER A 444 -23.31 18.30 22.57
N PHE A 445 -23.87 19.50 22.66
CA PHE A 445 -23.81 20.39 23.81
C PHE A 445 -25.21 20.88 24.17
N GLU A 446 -25.58 20.69 25.43
CA GLU A 446 -26.88 21.09 25.99
C GLU A 446 -26.72 22.32 26.89
N LYS A 447 -27.68 23.24 26.91
CA LYS A 447 -27.65 24.37 27.83
C LYS A 447 -27.70 23.93 29.29
N ARG A 448 -26.92 24.61 30.14
CA ARG A 448 -27.08 24.45 31.60
C ARG A 448 -28.32 25.18 32.10
N THR A 449 -28.91 24.65 33.16
CA THR A 449 -30.06 25.23 33.87
C THR A 449 -29.79 26.63 34.44
N SER A 450 -28.52 27.01 34.62
CA SER A 450 -28.08 28.35 35.04
C SER A 450 -28.16 29.42 33.95
N GLY A 451 -28.41 29.05 32.69
CA GLY A 451 -28.44 29.96 31.54
C GLY A 451 -27.08 30.53 31.12
N LYS A 452 -26.03 30.30 31.91
CA LYS A 452 -24.62 30.56 31.56
C LYS A 452 -23.95 29.21 31.32
N SER A 453 -23.40 29.04 30.11
CA SER A 453 -22.68 27.87 29.59
C SER A 453 -23.48 26.65 29.14
N VAL A 454 -22.81 25.82 28.32
CA VAL A 454 -23.27 24.50 27.88
C VAL A 454 -22.62 23.37 28.68
N LYS A 455 -23.26 22.20 28.66
CA LYS A 455 -22.79 20.93 29.20
C LYS A 455 -22.64 19.96 28.02
N GLY A 456 -21.40 19.59 27.69
CA GLY A 456 -21.14 18.47 26.80
C GLY A 456 -21.27 17.14 27.54
N LYS A 457 -21.36 16.03 26.80
CA LYS A 457 -20.99 14.73 27.38
C LYS A 457 -19.53 14.82 27.82
N ARG A 458 -19.18 14.32 29.01
CA ARG A 458 -17.77 14.13 29.37
C ARG A 458 -17.20 13.09 28.43
N TYR A 459 -16.52 13.53 27.38
CA TYR A 459 -15.67 12.67 26.57
C TYR A 459 -14.39 12.43 27.38
N ARG A 460 -14.49 11.66 28.47
CA ARG A 460 -13.33 11.27 29.28
C ARG A 460 -12.33 10.54 28.38
N VAL A 461 -11.08 11.00 28.41
CA VAL A 461 -9.93 10.17 28.04
C VAL A 461 -10.04 8.89 28.86
N ASN A 462 -10.09 7.74 28.19
CA ASN A 462 -10.36 6.46 28.84
C ASN A 462 -9.16 6.08 29.72
N ASP A 463 -9.38 5.65 30.98
CA ASP A 463 -8.28 5.20 31.87
C ASP A 463 -7.53 4.00 31.25
N ASP A 464 -8.21 3.21 30.41
CA ASP A 464 -7.60 2.15 29.60
C ASP A 464 -6.54 2.69 28.61
N ALA A 465 -6.70 3.91 28.09
CA ALA A 465 -5.73 4.52 27.19
C ALA A 465 -4.42 4.85 27.92
N ILE A 466 -4.47 5.13 29.23
CA ILE A 466 -3.28 5.37 30.06
C ILE A 466 -2.49 4.06 30.21
N GLN A 467 -3.16 2.93 30.48
CA GLN A 467 -2.50 1.63 30.55
C GLN A 467 -1.94 1.17 29.19
N LEU A 468 -2.63 1.50 28.09
CA LEU A 468 -2.15 1.19 26.76
C LEU A 468 -0.95 2.04 26.34
N ARG A 469 -0.80 3.27 26.87
CA ARG A 469 0.39 4.12 26.62
C ARG A 469 1.69 3.46 27.07
N ASP A 470 1.66 2.56 28.06
CA ASP A 470 2.85 1.80 28.48
C ASP A 470 3.37 0.87 27.38
N LYS A 471 2.53 0.53 26.39
CA LYS A 471 2.89 -0.26 25.21
C LYS A 471 3.64 0.55 24.14
N ILE A 472 3.69 1.87 24.22
CA ILE A 472 4.48 2.68 23.28
C ILE A 472 5.96 2.28 23.40
N GLY A 473 6.61 2.08 22.25
CA GLY A 473 7.97 1.53 22.15
C GLY A 473 8.04 0.00 22.28
N SER A 474 6.91 -0.69 22.45
CA SER A 474 6.87 -2.15 22.57
C SER A 474 6.60 -2.85 21.24
N LEU A 475 7.18 -4.03 21.11
CA LEU A 475 6.99 -4.98 20.02
C LEU A 475 5.76 -5.85 20.28
N LEU A 476 4.83 -5.84 19.32
CA LEU A 476 3.53 -6.50 19.42
C LEU A 476 3.37 -7.55 18.32
N PHE A 477 3.05 -8.77 18.72
CA PHE A 477 2.49 -9.76 17.82
C PHE A 477 0.99 -9.53 17.65
N TYR A 478 0.54 -9.53 16.40
CA TYR A 478 -0.87 -9.39 16.04
C TYR A 478 -1.26 -10.35 14.93
N SER A 479 -2.55 -10.64 14.80
CA SER A 479 -3.12 -11.49 13.76
C SER A 479 -4.21 -10.73 12.99
N SER A 480 -4.28 -10.93 11.67
CA SER A 480 -5.38 -10.46 10.82
C SER A 480 -6.49 -11.51 10.80
N GLU A 481 -7.75 -11.08 10.82
CA GLU A 481 -8.93 -11.92 11.14
C GLU A 481 -9.13 -13.18 10.26
N ASP A 482 -8.41 -13.33 9.14
CA ASP A 482 -8.55 -14.45 8.20
C ASP A 482 -7.39 -15.48 8.17
N GLU A 483 -6.27 -15.24 8.88
CA GLU A 483 -5.15 -16.19 8.92
C GLU A 483 -4.51 -16.21 10.32
N HIS A 484 -4.34 -17.40 10.92
CA HIS A 484 -3.61 -17.62 12.18
C HIS A 484 -2.09 -17.31 12.07
N VAL A 485 -1.68 -16.48 11.12
CA VAL A 485 -0.31 -16.03 10.89
C VAL A 485 -0.06 -14.79 11.76
N LEU A 486 0.88 -14.92 12.69
CA LEU A 486 1.35 -13.81 13.51
C LEU A 486 2.21 -12.87 12.66
N LYS A 487 2.04 -11.58 12.88
CA LYS A 487 2.83 -10.50 12.31
C LYS A 487 3.39 -9.64 13.44
N LEU A 488 4.54 -9.01 13.20
CA LEU A 488 5.20 -8.12 14.16
C LEU A 488 4.99 -6.66 13.78
N ALA A 489 4.61 -5.83 14.76
CA ALA A 489 4.57 -4.38 14.64
C ALA A 489 5.10 -3.71 15.91
N MET A 490 5.67 -2.52 15.76
CA MET A 490 6.13 -1.70 16.87
C MET A 490 5.04 -0.68 17.20
N CYS A 491 4.61 -0.60 18.46
CA CYS A 491 3.64 0.40 18.89
C CYS A 491 4.32 1.77 19.03
N THR A 492 3.83 2.75 18.27
CA THR A 492 4.34 4.12 18.24
C THR A 492 3.41 5.10 18.94
N GLY A 493 2.14 4.75 19.14
CA GLY A 493 1.16 5.59 19.82
C GLY A 493 -0.09 4.83 20.23
N VAL A 494 -0.97 5.50 20.97
CA VAL A 494 -2.28 4.97 21.37
C VAL A 494 -3.33 6.01 21.15
N HIS A 495 -4.40 5.63 20.47
CA HIS A 495 -5.56 6.48 20.27
C HIS A 495 -6.38 6.59 21.57
N PRO A 496 -6.54 7.80 22.14
CA PRO A 496 -7.00 8.00 23.51
C PRO A 496 -8.49 7.70 23.78
N LYS A 497 -9.31 7.57 22.73
CA LYS A 497 -10.76 7.28 22.85
C LYS A 497 -11.15 5.87 22.42
N THR A 498 -10.50 5.33 21.39
CA THR A 498 -10.84 4.00 20.83
C THR A 498 -9.99 2.87 21.41
N ASN A 499 -9.02 3.20 22.28
CA ASN A 499 -8.04 2.23 22.80
C ASN A 499 -7.29 1.48 21.70
N THR A 500 -7.16 2.09 20.52
CA THR A 500 -6.50 1.50 19.36
C THR A 500 -5.02 1.86 19.41
N LEU A 501 -4.16 0.86 19.30
CA LEU A 501 -2.72 1.02 19.22
C LEU A 501 -2.35 1.46 17.81
N ILE A 502 -1.65 2.58 17.71
CA ILE A 502 -1.01 3.04 16.49
C ILE A 502 0.34 2.35 16.43
N CYS A 503 0.53 1.53 15.41
CA CYS A 503 1.73 0.73 15.25
C CYS A 503 2.35 0.96 13.88
N GLN A 504 3.63 0.64 13.76
CA GLN A 504 4.36 0.64 12.50
C GLN A 504 4.86 -0.77 12.23
N THR A 505 4.63 -1.27 11.02
CA THR A 505 5.30 -2.50 10.56
C THR A 505 6.79 -2.25 10.41
N LEU A 506 7.57 -3.32 10.38
CA LEU A 506 9.02 -3.25 10.14
C LEU A 506 9.40 -2.62 8.78
N LYS A 507 8.45 -2.57 7.84
CA LYS A 507 8.61 -1.91 6.53
C LYS A 507 8.14 -0.45 6.52
N GLY A 508 7.89 0.13 7.68
CA GLY A 508 7.48 1.53 7.83
C GLY A 508 5.99 1.82 7.63
N LYS A 509 5.17 0.83 7.22
CA LYS A 509 3.73 1.05 7.00
C LYS A 509 2.97 1.21 8.32
N PRO A 510 2.09 2.22 8.47
CA PRO A 510 1.25 2.37 9.64
C PRO A 510 0.17 1.29 9.69
N VAL A 511 -0.10 0.76 10.89
CA VAL A 511 -1.13 -0.24 11.18
C VAL A 511 -1.84 0.16 12.46
N ARG A 512 -3.17 0.20 12.42
CA ARG A 512 -4.00 0.46 13.60
C ARG A 512 -4.48 -0.89 14.15
N LEU A 513 -4.13 -1.19 15.40
CA LEU A 513 -4.45 -2.45 16.06
C LEU A 513 -5.38 -2.22 17.23
N GLN A 514 -6.51 -2.93 17.26
CA GLN A 514 -7.35 -3.00 18.44
C GLN A 514 -6.69 -3.89 19.51
N ALA A 515 -6.99 -3.65 20.79
CA ALA A 515 -6.40 -4.43 21.89
C ALA A 515 -6.65 -5.95 21.78
N ASN A 516 -7.75 -6.38 21.16
CA ASN A 516 -8.06 -7.78 20.90
C ASN A 516 -7.27 -8.39 19.72
N GLN A 517 -6.76 -7.58 18.81
CA GLN A 517 -5.91 -8.02 17.69
C GLN A 517 -4.47 -8.26 18.14
N VAL A 518 -4.05 -7.67 19.27
CA VAL A 518 -2.76 -7.95 19.88
C VAL A 518 -2.77 -9.34 20.52
N VAL A 519 -1.98 -10.22 19.93
CA VAL A 519 -1.78 -11.59 20.41
C VAL A 519 -0.76 -11.60 21.54
N GLU A 520 0.35 -10.89 21.46
CA GLU A 520 1.33 -10.88 22.56
C GLU A 520 2.24 -9.64 22.51
N THR A 521 2.77 -9.24 23.67
CA THR A 521 3.78 -8.17 23.80
C THR A 521 5.15 -8.79 24.09
N ILE A 522 6.10 -8.63 23.17
CA ILE A 522 7.45 -9.23 23.23
C ILE A 522 8.38 -8.43 24.18
N GLY A 523 8.09 -7.14 24.34
CA GLY A 523 8.86 -6.21 25.16
C GLY A 523 9.23 -4.93 24.40
N ARG A 524 9.92 -4.02 25.09
CA ARG A 524 10.42 -2.77 24.48
C ARG A 524 11.61 -3.02 23.56
N TRP A 525 11.71 -2.22 22.52
CA TRP A 525 12.82 -2.23 21.58
C TRP A 525 13.36 -0.82 21.40
N ASP A 526 14.61 -0.62 21.81
CA ASP A 526 15.30 0.67 21.75
C ASP A 526 16.43 0.67 20.70
N GLY A 527 16.55 -0.41 19.90
CA GLY A 527 17.59 -0.59 18.87
C GLY A 527 17.18 -0.12 17.47
N PRO A 528 18.09 -0.18 16.48
CA PRO A 528 17.79 0.16 15.09
C PRO A 528 16.69 -0.71 14.47
N ILE A 529 15.85 -0.13 13.62
CA ILE A 529 14.77 -0.87 12.94
C ILE A 529 15.31 -1.90 11.94
N ASP A 530 16.48 -1.66 11.36
CA ASP A 530 17.13 -2.56 10.40
C ASP A 530 17.54 -3.88 11.08
N GLU A 531 18.12 -3.79 12.27
CA GLU A 531 18.49 -4.97 13.08
C GLU A 531 17.26 -5.79 13.46
N LEU A 532 16.17 -5.11 13.86
CA LEU A 532 14.90 -5.77 14.16
C LEU A 532 14.29 -6.42 12.91
N THR A 533 14.41 -5.79 11.75
CA THR A 533 13.90 -6.29 10.47
C THR A 533 14.67 -7.53 10.04
N GLU A 534 15.99 -7.51 10.12
CA GLU A 534 16.85 -8.67 9.84
C GLU A 534 16.54 -9.83 10.77
N ALA A 535 16.51 -9.58 12.09
CA ALA A 535 16.18 -10.60 13.08
C ALA A 535 14.79 -11.20 12.88
N THR A 536 13.80 -10.38 12.55
CA THR A 536 12.44 -10.86 12.28
C THR A 536 12.40 -11.69 11.00
N ASN A 537 13.04 -11.23 9.93
CA ASN A 537 13.08 -11.96 8.65
C ASN A 537 13.72 -13.35 8.82
N GLU A 538 14.80 -13.47 9.58
CA GLU A 538 15.43 -14.76 9.87
C GLU A 538 14.49 -15.71 10.61
N VAL A 539 13.91 -15.25 11.73
CA VAL A 539 13.05 -16.09 12.58
C VAL A 539 11.74 -16.45 11.89
N PHE A 540 11.12 -15.52 11.16
CA PHE A 540 9.86 -15.74 10.45
C PHE A 540 10.05 -16.50 9.13
N SER A 541 11.29 -16.66 8.66
CA SER A 541 11.60 -17.54 7.52
C SER A 541 11.95 -18.96 7.98
N PHE A 542 12.68 -19.11 9.08
CA PHE A 542 13.02 -20.42 9.64
C PHE A 542 13.34 -20.34 11.15
N SER A 543 12.33 -20.61 12.00
CA SER A 543 12.41 -20.48 13.46
C SER A 543 13.07 -21.68 14.16
N ARG A 544 13.12 -22.85 13.50
CA ARG A 544 13.55 -24.13 14.11
C ARG A 544 14.95 -24.11 14.75
N PRO A 545 15.99 -23.49 14.15
CA PRO A 545 17.33 -23.46 14.76
C PRO A 545 17.36 -22.75 16.11
N PHE A 546 16.62 -21.64 16.21
CA PHE A 546 16.50 -20.83 17.42
C PHE A 546 15.69 -21.55 18.50
N ILE A 547 14.74 -22.40 18.11
CA ILE A 547 13.92 -23.14 19.06
C ILE A 547 14.68 -24.34 19.64
N LYS A 548 15.45 -25.07 18.82
CA LYS A 548 16.20 -26.26 19.24
C LYS A 548 17.28 -25.98 20.29
N GLN A 549 17.83 -24.77 20.32
CA GLN A 549 18.87 -24.38 21.28
C GLN A 549 18.33 -24.01 22.67
N ILE A 550 17.01 -23.95 22.84
CA ILE A 550 16.37 -23.55 24.09
C ILE A 550 16.28 -24.74 25.04
N ALA A 551 16.77 -24.56 26.26
CA ALA A 551 16.67 -25.55 27.33
C ALA A 551 15.30 -25.49 28.02
N TRP A 552 14.25 -25.98 27.34
CA TRP A 552 12.87 -25.97 27.82
C TRP A 552 12.67 -26.62 29.20
N SER A 553 13.48 -27.62 29.54
CA SER A 553 13.49 -28.29 30.85
C SER A 553 13.86 -27.41 32.04
N LYS A 554 14.38 -26.19 31.81
CA LYS A 554 14.59 -25.18 32.87
C LYS A 554 13.31 -24.48 33.31
N LEU A 555 12.22 -24.57 32.53
CA LEU A 555 10.98 -23.88 32.86
C LEU A 555 10.28 -24.57 34.03
N PRO A 556 9.78 -23.80 35.02
CA PRO A 556 9.05 -24.35 36.15
C PRO A 556 7.69 -24.87 35.70
N LYS A 557 7.20 -25.93 36.35
CA LYS A 557 5.87 -26.53 36.09
C LYS A 557 4.77 -25.74 36.79
N GLU A 558 4.69 -24.45 36.47
CA GLU A 558 3.79 -23.47 37.07
C GLU A 558 3.22 -22.53 36.00
N ILE A 559 2.39 -21.58 36.43
CA ILE A 559 1.81 -20.55 35.57
C ILE A 559 2.79 -19.37 35.53
N VAL A 560 3.34 -19.06 34.35
CA VAL A 560 4.35 -18.00 34.17
C VAL A 560 4.00 -17.07 33.03
N SER A 561 4.42 -15.80 33.11
CA SER A 561 4.30 -14.84 32.01
C SER A 561 5.44 -14.99 31.01
N LEU A 562 5.28 -14.47 29.79
CA LEU A 562 6.32 -14.53 28.76
C LEU A 562 7.62 -13.84 29.19
N ASN A 563 7.54 -12.71 29.89
CA ASN A 563 8.72 -12.04 30.43
C ASN A 563 9.46 -12.93 31.44
N ARG A 564 8.73 -13.65 32.29
CA ARG A 564 9.32 -14.58 33.26
C ARG A 564 9.99 -15.78 32.57
N ILE A 565 9.42 -16.26 31.46
CA ILE A 565 10.04 -17.29 30.62
C ILE A 565 11.39 -16.80 30.08
N TYR A 566 11.47 -15.55 29.58
CA TYR A 566 12.72 -14.98 29.10
C TYR A 566 13.78 -14.87 30.20
N GLU A 567 13.38 -14.46 31.40
CA GLU A 567 14.29 -14.37 32.56
C GLU A 567 14.86 -15.73 32.97
N ILE A 568 14.00 -16.76 33.07
CA ILE A 568 14.40 -18.11 33.50
C ILE A 568 15.33 -18.76 32.49
N LEU A 569 15.06 -18.55 31.19
CA LEU A 569 15.88 -19.07 30.11
C LEU A 569 17.15 -18.24 29.86
N GLY A 570 17.26 -17.05 30.47
CA GLY A 570 18.42 -16.16 30.34
C GLY A 570 18.53 -15.52 28.95
N VAL A 571 17.40 -15.21 28.32
CA VAL A 571 17.34 -14.80 26.91
C VAL A 571 17.33 -13.29 26.76
N ALA A 572 18.43 -12.75 26.25
CA ALA A 572 18.58 -11.31 25.97
C ALA A 572 18.36 -10.97 24.48
N ASN A 573 18.75 -11.87 23.57
CA ASN A 573 18.70 -11.68 22.12
C ASN A 573 17.26 -11.65 21.59
N ILE A 574 16.98 -10.72 20.67
CA ILE A 574 15.66 -10.55 20.06
C ILE A 574 15.25 -11.76 19.21
N LYS A 575 16.19 -12.43 18.51
CA LYS A 575 15.88 -13.61 17.68
C LYS A 575 15.29 -14.75 18.52
N ASP A 576 15.90 -15.01 19.67
CA ASP A 576 15.46 -16.04 20.61
C ASP A 576 14.14 -15.65 21.30
N LYS A 577 13.96 -14.36 21.65
CA LYS A 577 12.69 -13.85 22.20
C LYS A 577 11.53 -14.06 21.23
N LEU A 578 11.73 -13.74 19.95
CA LEU A 578 10.74 -13.95 18.90
C LEU A 578 10.44 -15.44 18.70
N ALA A 579 11.47 -16.29 18.65
CA ALA A 579 11.32 -17.74 18.48
C ALA A 579 10.55 -18.40 19.64
N ILE A 580 10.88 -18.03 20.88
CA ILE A 580 10.16 -18.48 22.09
C ILE A 580 8.70 -18.02 22.02
N ALA A 581 8.44 -16.76 21.68
CA ALA A 581 7.08 -16.25 21.60
C ALA A 581 6.26 -16.99 20.54
N LEU A 582 6.81 -17.25 19.36
CA LEU A 582 6.14 -18.04 18.31
C LEU A 582 5.82 -19.46 18.82
N ALA A 583 6.78 -20.12 19.48
CA ALA A 583 6.59 -21.47 20.01
C ALA A 583 5.50 -21.52 21.09
N ILE A 584 5.52 -20.59 22.04
CA ILE A 584 4.52 -20.50 23.12
C ILE A 584 3.14 -20.13 22.57
N GLN A 585 3.04 -19.24 21.57
CA GLN A 585 1.75 -18.88 20.96
C GLN A 585 1.12 -20.01 20.13
N SER A 586 1.88 -21.04 19.78
CA SER A 586 1.39 -22.17 18.96
C SER A 586 0.58 -23.18 19.77
N PHE A 587 0.52 -23.00 21.10
CA PHE A 587 -0.28 -23.86 21.98
C PHE A 587 -1.77 -23.54 21.89
N PRO A 588 -2.65 -24.53 22.14
CA PRO A 588 -4.08 -24.29 22.21
C PRO A 588 -4.44 -23.31 23.33
N ALA A 589 -5.55 -22.57 23.15
CA ALA A 589 -6.04 -21.57 24.10
C ALA A 589 -6.26 -22.11 25.53
N THR A 590 -6.37 -23.42 25.72
CA THR A 590 -6.45 -24.08 27.04
C THR A 590 -5.22 -23.88 27.91
N HIS A 591 -4.07 -23.56 27.31
CA HIS A 591 -2.81 -23.25 28.02
C HIS A 591 -2.62 -21.75 28.28
N HIS A 592 -3.50 -20.91 27.74
CA HIS A 592 -3.41 -19.45 27.79
C HIS A 592 -4.37 -18.93 28.86
N ILE A 593 -3.82 -18.36 29.94
CA ILE A 593 -4.57 -17.81 31.06
C ILE A 593 -4.55 -16.29 30.95
N LYS A 594 -5.72 -15.66 30.81
CA LYS A 594 -5.87 -14.20 30.88
C LYS A 594 -6.14 -13.80 32.33
N HIS A 595 -5.23 -13.05 32.95
CA HIS A 595 -5.45 -12.46 34.27
C HIS A 595 -6.08 -11.07 34.17
N ALA A 596 -6.67 -10.60 35.28
CA ALA A 596 -7.34 -9.30 35.38
C ALA A 596 -6.39 -8.08 35.25
N ASP A 597 -5.07 -8.32 35.26
CA ASP A 597 -4.01 -7.32 35.09
C ASP A 597 -3.67 -7.03 33.62
N GLY A 598 -4.33 -7.71 32.66
CA GLY A 598 -4.09 -7.54 31.23
C GLY A 598 -2.85 -8.27 30.69
N VAL A 599 -2.11 -9.00 31.54
CA VAL A 599 -0.94 -9.80 31.16
C VAL A 599 -1.37 -11.24 30.85
N LYS A 600 -0.80 -11.83 29.80
CA LYS A 600 -1.03 -13.24 29.44
C LYS A 600 -0.06 -14.13 30.22
N TYR A 601 -0.61 -15.19 30.79
CA TYR A 601 0.13 -16.22 31.50
C TYR A 601 -0.05 -17.57 30.81
N TYR A 602 0.97 -18.41 30.95
CA TYR A 602 1.06 -19.69 30.27
C TYR A 602 1.25 -20.79 31.30
N LYS A 603 0.40 -21.82 31.22
CA LYS A 603 0.51 -22.99 32.08
C LYS A 603 1.59 -23.92 31.53
N MET A 604 2.75 -23.95 32.19
CA MET A 604 3.83 -24.87 31.85
C MET A 604 3.60 -26.21 32.53
N ASP A 605 3.41 -27.27 31.76
CA ASP A 605 3.33 -28.64 32.27
C ASP A 605 4.27 -29.59 31.51
N ALA A 606 4.36 -30.83 31.98
CA ALA A 606 5.23 -31.84 31.38
C ALA A 606 4.79 -32.27 29.96
N GLN A 607 3.57 -31.91 29.52
CA GLN A 607 3.14 -32.15 28.15
C GLN A 607 3.69 -31.05 27.23
N MET A 608 3.52 -29.79 27.64
CA MET A 608 4.07 -28.62 26.93
C MET A 608 5.58 -28.69 26.76
N GLU A 609 6.31 -29.08 27.80
CA GLU A 609 7.77 -29.31 27.75
C GLU A 609 8.14 -30.34 26.65
N ARG A 610 7.43 -31.48 26.61
CA ARG A 610 7.68 -32.54 25.61
C ARG A 610 7.34 -32.09 24.19
N GLU A 611 6.25 -31.36 23.99
CA GLU A 611 5.85 -30.86 22.67
C GLU A 611 6.81 -29.79 22.13
N LEU A 612 7.38 -28.95 23.01
CA LEU A 612 8.42 -27.97 22.67
C LEU A 612 9.76 -28.64 22.34
N GLU A 613 10.16 -29.67 23.10
CA GLU A 613 11.38 -30.44 22.82
C GLU A 613 11.28 -31.24 21.52
N GLN A 614 10.11 -31.81 21.23
CA GLN A 614 9.88 -32.64 20.05
C GLN A 614 9.43 -31.84 18.82
N LEU A 615 9.06 -30.56 18.98
CA LEU A 615 8.58 -29.65 17.94
C LEU A 615 7.37 -30.20 17.18
N THR A 616 6.43 -30.79 17.91
CA THR A 616 5.25 -31.48 17.33
C THR A 616 4.07 -30.55 17.05
N LEU A 617 4.18 -29.27 17.40
CA LEU A 617 3.14 -28.25 17.22
C LEU A 617 3.30 -27.50 15.90
N PRO A 618 2.21 -26.91 15.37
CA PRO A 618 2.22 -26.11 14.14
C PRO A 618 2.84 -24.73 14.38
N ILE A 619 4.13 -24.70 14.74
CA ILE A 619 4.86 -23.47 15.00
C ILE A 619 5.10 -22.73 13.68
N GLN A 620 4.76 -21.44 13.65
CA GLN A 620 5.01 -20.60 12.49
C GLN A 620 6.51 -20.59 12.12
N ALA A 621 6.80 -20.70 10.82
CA ALA A 621 8.15 -20.75 10.27
C ALA A 621 9.02 -21.93 10.77
N ILE A 622 8.43 -23.00 11.31
CA ILE A 622 9.20 -24.18 11.75
C ILE A 622 9.84 -24.94 10.56
N LYS A 623 9.32 -24.72 9.35
CA LYS A 623 9.87 -25.22 8.08
C LYS A 623 10.29 -24.03 7.22
N MET A 624 11.38 -24.19 6.47
CA MET A 624 11.77 -23.22 5.44
C MET A 624 10.68 -23.11 4.37
N ASN A 625 10.64 -21.99 3.64
CA ASN A 625 9.81 -21.94 2.43
C ASN A 625 10.25 -23.02 1.42
N SER A 626 9.33 -23.45 0.55
CA SER A 626 9.58 -24.55 -0.39
C SER A 626 10.73 -24.28 -1.37
N ALA A 627 10.92 -23.04 -1.81
CA ALA A 627 11.98 -22.67 -2.75
C ALA A 627 13.37 -22.79 -2.13
N THR A 628 13.57 -22.18 -0.96
CA THR A 628 14.81 -22.20 -0.18
C THR A 628 15.14 -23.62 0.31
N ALA A 629 14.12 -24.39 0.69
CA ALA A 629 14.30 -25.79 1.07
C ALA A 629 14.78 -26.65 -0.13
N LEU A 630 14.18 -26.47 -1.31
CA LEU A 630 14.61 -27.16 -2.53
C LEU A 630 16.04 -26.79 -2.92
N GLU A 631 16.41 -25.51 -2.82
CA GLU A 631 17.76 -25.03 -3.11
C GLU A 631 18.79 -25.63 -2.14
N SER A 632 18.48 -25.69 -0.84
CA SER A 632 19.33 -26.34 0.17
C SER A 632 19.58 -27.82 -0.17
N VAL A 633 18.53 -28.54 -0.59
CA VAL A 633 18.66 -29.94 -1.04
C VAL A 633 19.48 -30.07 -2.32
N ARG A 634 19.29 -29.18 -3.31
CA ARG A 634 20.07 -29.19 -4.57
C ARG A 634 21.55 -28.96 -4.28
N ASN A 635 21.88 -27.97 -3.48
CA ASN A 635 23.26 -27.64 -3.14
C ASN A 635 23.90 -28.77 -2.32
N GLY A 636 23.17 -29.33 -1.35
CA GLY A 636 23.66 -30.45 -0.54
C GLY A 636 23.87 -31.76 -1.31
N LEU A 637 23.21 -31.93 -2.47
CA LEU A 637 23.33 -33.10 -3.35
C LEU A 637 24.00 -32.79 -4.70
N ALA A 638 24.56 -31.59 -4.89
CA ALA A 638 25.12 -31.16 -6.18
C ALA A 638 26.27 -32.06 -6.65
N GLU A 639 27.09 -32.56 -5.71
CA GLU A 639 28.19 -33.49 -5.99
C GLU A 639 27.78 -34.96 -5.93
N HIS A 640 26.52 -35.26 -5.60
CA HIS A 640 26.06 -36.63 -5.50
C HIS A 640 25.89 -37.24 -6.90
N PRO A 641 26.65 -38.29 -7.28
CA PRO A 641 26.78 -38.74 -8.66
C PRO A 641 25.49 -39.29 -9.30
N ARG A 642 24.49 -39.60 -8.46
CA ARG A 642 23.19 -40.18 -8.83
C ARG A 642 22.00 -39.23 -8.65
N PHE A 643 22.20 -38.06 -8.04
CA PHE A 643 21.12 -37.11 -7.79
C PHE A 643 20.68 -36.46 -9.12
N MET A 644 19.37 -36.40 -9.36
CA MET A 644 18.84 -35.80 -10.58
C MET A 644 18.18 -34.45 -10.32
N ARG A 645 17.20 -34.45 -9.42
CA ARG A 645 16.37 -33.28 -9.11
C ARG A 645 15.66 -33.47 -7.78
N CYS A 646 15.12 -32.38 -7.25
CA CYS A 646 14.19 -32.39 -6.13
C CYS A 646 12.94 -31.57 -6.48
N GLY A 647 11.82 -31.90 -5.85
CA GLY A 647 10.54 -31.21 -6.00
C GLY A 647 9.72 -31.27 -4.70
N VAL A 648 8.54 -30.66 -4.69
CA VAL A 648 7.61 -30.74 -3.56
C VAL A 648 6.38 -31.51 -3.99
N ASN A 649 5.86 -32.37 -3.11
CA ASN A 649 4.62 -33.10 -3.34
C ASN A 649 3.55 -32.67 -2.32
N ASN A 650 2.28 -32.77 -2.72
CA ASN A 650 1.11 -32.45 -1.89
C ASN A 650 1.12 -31.04 -1.27
N ILE A 651 1.60 -30.03 -1.99
CA ILE A 651 1.60 -28.63 -1.52
C ILE A 651 0.17 -28.22 -1.12
N GLY A 652 0.02 -27.67 0.07
CA GLY A 652 -1.23 -27.24 0.70
C GLY A 652 -1.91 -28.28 1.62
N THR A 653 -1.32 -29.47 1.84
CA THR A 653 -1.92 -30.52 2.69
C THR A 653 -1.07 -30.85 3.91
N PRO A 654 -1.59 -31.54 4.95
CA PRO A 654 -0.78 -31.97 6.10
C PRO A 654 0.39 -32.90 5.74
N ASP A 655 0.34 -33.51 4.55
CA ASP A 655 1.28 -34.51 4.06
C ASP A 655 2.33 -33.92 3.08
N GLU A 656 2.63 -32.61 3.15
CA GLU A 656 3.65 -32.01 2.27
C GLU A 656 5.05 -32.56 2.57
N GLN A 657 5.77 -32.92 1.52
CA GLN A 657 7.10 -33.53 1.60
C GLN A 657 7.98 -33.04 0.44
N LEU A 658 9.27 -32.93 0.69
CA LEU A 658 10.26 -32.77 -0.37
C LEU A 658 10.55 -34.14 -0.99
N MET A 659 10.37 -34.24 -2.30
CA MET A 659 10.65 -35.42 -3.10
C MET A 659 12.02 -35.30 -3.74
N ILE A 660 12.91 -36.25 -3.45
CA ILE A 660 14.24 -36.35 -4.05
C ILE A 660 14.25 -37.45 -5.10
N TYR A 661 14.78 -37.16 -6.28
CA TYR A 661 14.83 -38.08 -7.42
C TYR A 661 16.27 -38.49 -7.73
N PHE A 662 16.51 -39.80 -7.74
CA PHE A 662 17.76 -40.42 -8.18
C PHE A 662 17.55 -41.19 -9.48
N ASP A 663 18.64 -41.43 -10.21
CA ASP A 663 18.62 -42.19 -11.47
C ASP A 663 18.11 -43.63 -11.29
N PHE A 664 18.58 -44.31 -10.24
CA PHE A 664 18.23 -45.67 -9.84
C PHE A 664 18.01 -45.76 -8.32
N PRO A 665 16.77 -45.57 -7.84
CA PRO A 665 16.50 -45.50 -6.41
C PRO A 665 16.91 -46.78 -5.66
N ASP A 666 16.71 -47.98 -6.22
CA ASP A 666 16.93 -49.26 -5.51
C ASP A 666 18.40 -49.58 -5.19
N VAL A 667 19.33 -48.81 -5.75
CA VAL A 667 20.78 -48.96 -5.50
C VAL A 667 21.23 -48.19 -4.26
N LEU A 668 20.48 -47.17 -3.84
CA LEU A 668 20.73 -46.47 -2.60
C LEU A 668 20.37 -47.38 -1.42
N MET A 669 21.36 -47.79 -0.64
CA MET A 669 21.13 -48.62 0.53
C MET A 669 20.31 -47.85 1.59
N ASP A 670 19.44 -48.57 2.31
CA ASP A 670 18.60 -47.99 3.38
C ASP A 670 19.35 -47.12 4.42
N PRO A 671 20.60 -47.43 4.84
CA PRO A 671 21.35 -46.57 5.76
C PRO A 671 21.67 -45.19 5.19
N GLU A 672 21.97 -45.10 3.89
CA GLU A 672 22.30 -43.84 3.20
C GLU A 672 21.05 -42.97 3.06
N ARG A 673 19.92 -43.58 2.67
CA ARG A 673 18.61 -42.91 2.64
C ARG A 673 18.23 -42.32 3.99
N LYS A 674 18.40 -43.09 5.07
CA LYS A 674 18.11 -42.63 6.44
C LYS A 674 18.97 -41.44 6.87
N LEU A 675 20.25 -41.43 6.47
CA LEU A 675 21.16 -40.32 6.78
C LEU A 675 20.75 -39.03 6.04
N LEU A 676 20.43 -39.13 4.75
CA LEU A 676 19.97 -38.00 3.94
C LEU A 676 18.62 -37.46 4.42
N ILE A 677 17.66 -38.33 4.77
CA ILE A 677 16.38 -37.93 5.36
C ILE A 677 16.62 -37.15 6.66
N LYS A 678 17.44 -37.70 7.57
CA LYS A 678 17.72 -37.05 8.85
C LYS A 678 18.37 -35.68 8.65
N ARG A 679 19.40 -35.62 7.80
CA ARG A 679 20.13 -34.39 7.50
C ARG A 679 19.21 -33.29 6.95
N PHE A 680 18.50 -33.56 5.86
CA PHE A 680 17.67 -32.54 5.21
C PHE A 680 16.41 -32.22 6.01
N ARG A 681 15.86 -33.17 6.78
CA ARG A 681 14.80 -32.87 7.75
C ARG A 681 15.31 -31.90 8.81
N ASP A 682 16.51 -32.11 9.35
CA ASP A 682 17.09 -31.22 10.37
C ASP A 682 17.45 -29.84 9.81
N GLU A 683 17.98 -29.78 8.59
CA GLU A 683 18.38 -28.54 7.91
C GLU A 683 17.19 -27.70 7.44
N THR A 684 16.13 -28.31 6.89
CA THR A 684 15.04 -27.58 6.22
C THR A 684 13.72 -27.55 6.98
N GLY A 685 13.51 -28.47 7.93
CA GLY A 685 12.21 -28.66 8.58
C GLY A 685 11.20 -29.51 7.79
N TRP A 686 11.52 -29.90 6.55
CA TRP A 686 10.61 -30.66 5.70
C TRP A 686 10.72 -32.16 5.92
N GLU A 687 9.59 -32.85 5.73
CA GLU A 687 9.59 -34.29 5.56
C GLU A 687 10.21 -34.65 4.21
N ILE A 688 11.08 -35.64 4.20
CA ILE A 688 11.87 -36.01 3.02
C ILE A 688 11.44 -37.40 2.56
N ALA A 689 11.06 -37.49 1.28
CA ALA A 689 10.75 -38.75 0.63
C ALA A 689 11.56 -38.91 -0.66
N PHE A 690 11.82 -40.15 -1.02
CA PHE A 690 12.51 -40.50 -2.26
C PHE A 690 11.49 -41.01 -3.28
N SER A 691 11.66 -40.62 -4.53
CA SER A 691 10.83 -41.14 -5.60
C SER A 691 11.32 -42.52 -6.02
N ASP A 692 10.37 -43.44 -6.23
CA ASP A 692 10.64 -44.75 -6.85
C ASP A 692 10.67 -44.68 -8.39
N SER A 693 10.61 -43.47 -8.97
CA SER A 693 10.63 -43.26 -10.41
C SER A 693 12.00 -43.64 -11.00
N ILE A 694 12.00 -44.52 -12.01
CA ILE A 694 13.21 -45.00 -12.70
C ILE A 694 13.31 -44.39 -14.08
N ARG A 695 14.51 -43.90 -14.45
CA ARG A 695 14.82 -43.40 -15.79
C ARG A 695 15.16 -44.54 -16.74
N GLN A 696 14.15 -45.01 -17.47
CA GLN A 696 14.29 -46.09 -18.47
C GLN A 696 15.30 -45.76 -19.58
N ASP A 697 15.41 -44.49 -19.96
CA ASP A 697 16.36 -44.02 -20.97
C ASP A 697 17.83 -44.17 -20.51
N LEU A 698 18.10 -44.03 -19.21
CA LEU A 698 19.44 -44.27 -18.66
C LEU A 698 19.77 -45.77 -18.56
N LEU A 699 18.77 -46.65 -18.36
CA LEU A 699 18.97 -48.11 -18.48
C LEU A 699 19.43 -48.47 -19.89
N GLN A 700 18.74 -47.94 -20.91
CA GLN A 700 19.07 -48.21 -22.31
C GLN A 700 20.46 -47.68 -22.68
N ASN A 701 20.81 -46.46 -22.29
CA ASN A 701 22.14 -45.89 -22.55
C ASN A 701 23.26 -46.68 -21.85
N ARG A 702 23.03 -47.18 -20.63
CA ARG A 702 24.00 -48.05 -19.94
C ARG A 702 24.13 -49.41 -20.63
N LEU A 703 23.02 -50.01 -21.07
CA LEU A 703 23.04 -51.25 -21.85
C LEU A 703 23.84 -51.09 -23.13
N VAL A 704 23.62 -50.00 -23.89
CA VAL A 704 24.41 -49.69 -25.10
C VAL A 704 25.90 -49.51 -24.80
N LYS A 705 26.26 -48.90 -23.67
CA LYS A 705 27.67 -48.78 -23.25
C LYS A 705 28.30 -50.11 -22.84
N GLN A 706 27.56 -51.00 -22.18
CA GLN A 706 28.08 -52.28 -21.67
C GLN A 706 28.10 -53.38 -22.75
N LEU A 707 27.14 -53.39 -23.68
CA LEU A 707 26.94 -54.45 -24.69
C LEU A 707 27.30 -54.00 -26.13
N GLY A 708 27.55 -52.70 -26.37
CA GLY A 708 27.91 -52.16 -27.69
C GLY A 708 26.71 -51.63 -28.50
N ALA A 709 26.97 -51.06 -29.69
CA ALA A 709 25.99 -50.28 -30.46
C ALA A 709 24.92 -51.10 -31.22
N SER A 710 24.98 -52.43 -31.20
CA SER A 710 24.08 -53.31 -31.97
C SER A 710 23.17 -54.13 -31.06
N ILE A 711 22.33 -53.44 -30.28
CA ILE A 711 21.32 -54.07 -29.42
C ILE A 711 19.95 -53.63 -29.92
N GLY A 712 19.03 -54.58 -30.14
CA GLY A 712 17.62 -54.25 -30.39
C GLY A 712 16.98 -53.51 -29.20
N THR A 713 15.79 -52.94 -29.37
CA THR A 713 15.10 -52.22 -28.28
C THR A 713 14.89 -53.15 -27.08
N PRO A 714 15.50 -52.88 -25.91
CA PRO A 714 15.39 -53.76 -24.75
C PRO A 714 13.98 -53.71 -24.15
N SER A 715 13.47 -54.86 -23.71
CA SER A 715 12.20 -54.96 -22.99
C SER A 715 12.43 -54.73 -21.50
N ILE A 716 11.91 -53.61 -20.97
CA ILE A 716 12.12 -53.19 -19.58
C ILE A 716 10.86 -53.53 -18.76
N HIS A 717 10.97 -54.51 -17.87
CA HIS A 717 9.92 -54.89 -16.92
C HIS A 717 10.14 -54.19 -15.58
N LEU A 718 9.49 -53.03 -15.41
CA LEU A 718 9.65 -52.18 -14.21
C LEU A 718 9.20 -52.87 -12.92
N HIS A 719 8.17 -53.73 -12.96
CA HIS A 719 7.63 -54.38 -11.77
C HIS A 719 8.56 -55.49 -11.26
N ASP A 720 9.05 -56.32 -12.17
CA ASP A 720 9.89 -57.47 -11.84
C ASP A 720 11.38 -57.12 -11.66
N ARG A 721 11.74 -55.85 -11.90
CA ARG A 721 13.13 -55.35 -11.92
C ARG A 721 14.02 -56.15 -12.87
N VAL A 722 13.48 -56.47 -14.05
CA VAL A 722 14.16 -57.23 -15.10
C VAL A 722 14.26 -56.38 -16.36
N VAL A 723 15.45 -56.38 -16.97
CA VAL A 723 15.62 -55.88 -18.34
C VAL A 723 16.03 -57.04 -19.23
N SER A 724 15.25 -57.27 -20.28
CA SER A 724 15.43 -58.38 -21.20
C SER A 724 15.92 -57.87 -22.55
N VAL A 725 16.98 -58.49 -23.06
CA VAL A 725 17.64 -58.10 -24.31
C VAL A 725 17.64 -59.28 -25.28
N SER A 726 17.19 -59.03 -26.51
CA SER A 726 17.16 -60.04 -27.58
C SER A 726 18.53 -60.17 -28.27
N LEU A 727 19.47 -60.85 -27.63
CA LEU A 727 20.82 -61.11 -28.12
C LEU A 727 21.26 -62.52 -27.67
N ALA A 728 22.10 -63.18 -28.48
CA ALA A 728 22.73 -64.45 -28.08
C ALA A 728 23.57 -64.23 -26.81
N LYS A 729 23.41 -65.11 -25.80
CA LYS A 729 24.04 -64.96 -24.48
C LYS A 729 25.58 -64.89 -24.62
N PRO A 730 26.23 -63.75 -24.30
CA PRO A 730 27.70 -63.64 -24.37
C PRO A 730 28.37 -64.44 -23.24
N GLU A 731 29.63 -64.87 -23.42
CA GLU A 731 30.37 -65.68 -22.44
C GLU A 731 30.47 -65.03 -21.04
N ASN A 732 30.53 -63.68 -20.98
CA ASN A 732 30.60 -62.92 -19.72
C ASN A 732 29.22 -62.44 -19.20
N ALA A 733 28.11 -63.03 -19.67
CA ALA A 733 26.76 -62.58 -19.36
C ALA A 733 26.43 -62.52 -17.87
N GLU A 734 26.98 -63.43 -17.05
CA GLU A 734 26.72 -63.47 -15.61
C GLU A 734 27.41 -62.33 -14.86
N GLU A 735 28.68 -62.05 -15.17
CA GLU A 735 29.41 -60.91 -14.62
C GLU A 735 28.76 -59.57 -15.02
N MET A 736 28.32 -59.46 -16.28
CA MET A 736 27.62 -58.27 -16.76
C MET A 736 26.27 -58.08 -16.06
N SER A 737 25.53 -59.15 -15.80
CA SER A 737 24.26 -59.07 -15.08
C SER A 737 24.46 -58.66 -13.62
N ILE A 738 25.53 -59.15 -12.96
CA ILE A 738 25.90 -58.72 -11.60
C ILE A 738 26.28 -57.23 -11.59
N GLN A 739 27.17 -56.80 -12.48
CA GLN A 739 27.61 -55.39 -12.55
C GLN A 739 26.45 -54.44 -12.91
N PHE A 740 25.54 -54.87 -13.80
CA PHE A 740 24.35 -54.11 -14.16
C PHE A 740 23.37 -54.01 -12.98
N LYS A 741 23.19 -55.10 -12.23
CA LYS A 741 22.36 -55.14 -11.02
C LYS A 741 22.92 -54.29 -9.89
N GLU A 742 24.23 -54.31 -9.64
CA GLU A 742 24.89 -53.45 -8.65
C GLU A 742 24.80 -51.97 -9.00
N THR A 743 24.80 -51.63 -10.30
CA THR A 743 24.79 -50.24 -10.72
C THR A 743 23.40 -49.66 -10.93
N THR A 744 22.38 -50.48 -11.25
CA THR A 744 21.03 -50.03 -11.60
C THR A 744 19.90 -50.62 -10.75
N GLY A 745 20.17 -51.71 -10.01
CA GLY A 745 19.15 -52.46 -9.27
C GLY A 745 18.34 -53.44 -10.13
N PHE A 746 18.54 -53.46 -11.45
CA PHE A 746 17.82 -54.32 -12.38
C PHE A 746 18.63 -55.56 -12.77
N THR A 747 17.96 -56.70 -12.88
CA THR A 747 18.57 -57.96 -13.34
C THR A 747 18.53 -58.00 -14.87
N LEU A 748 19.68 -58.22 -15.51
CA LEU A 748 19.79 -58.33 -16.97
C LEU A 748 19.57 -59.78 -17.42
N GLN A 749 18.65 -59.98 -18.37
CA GLN A 749 18.34 -61.27 -18.98
C GLN A 749 18.53 -61.23 -20.51
N PHE A 750 19.01 -62.34 -21.07
CA PHE A 750 19.21 -62.50 -22.51
C PHE A 750 18.15 -63.48 -23.06
N ILE A 751 17.46 -63.10 -24.13
CA ILE A 751 16.42 -63.91 -24.79
C ILE A 751 16.87 -64.19 -26.24
N ASP A 752 16.82 -65.44 -26.68
CA ASP A 752 17.18 -65.82 -28.06
C ASP A 752 16.20 -65.20 -29.07
N ALA A 753 16.74 -64.60 -30.13
CA ALA A 753 16.03 -63.80 -31.13
C ALA A 753 15.03 -64.58 -32.02
N ALA A 754 14.72 -65.84 -31.72
CA ALA A 754 13.84 -66.71 -32.51
C ALA A 754 12.42 -66.87 -31.94
N SER A 755 12.06 -66.21 -30.83
CA SER A 755 10.75 -66.38 -30.20
C SER A 755 10.11 -65.08 -29.69
N THR A 756 9.86 -64.13 -30.60
CA THR A 756 8.75 -63.18 -30.43
C THR A 756 8.05 -62.94 -31.78
N SER A 757 6.90 -63.59 -31.94
CA SER A 757 5.94 -63.36 -33.02
C SER A 757 5.31 -61.95 -32.95
N PRO A 758 4.86 -61.40 -34.09
CA PRO A 758 4.62 -59.97 -34.28
C PRO A 758 3.29 -59.51 -33.66
N LEU A 759 3.33 -58.39 -32.93
CA LEU A 759 2.13 -57.68 -32.50
C LEU A 759 1.72 -56.63 -33.53
N ASN A 760 0.68 -57.00 -34.27
CA ASN A 760 -0.44 -56.21 -34.81
C ASN A 760 -0.18 -54.92 -35.64
N PRO A 761 -0.42 -54.96 -36.97
CA PRO A 761 -0.38 -53.81 -37.87
C PRO A 761 -1.69 -52.97 -37.84
N ASN A 762 -2.26 -52.71 -36.66
CA ASN A 762 -3.54 -52.00 -36.52
C ASN A 762 -3.42 -50.72 -35.66
N ASN A 763 -2.44 -49.85 -35.98
CA ASN A 763 -2.46 -48.47 -35.51
C ASN A 763 -3.26 -47.65 -36.54
N GLN A 764 -4.59 -47.76 -36.50
CA GLN A 764 -5.54 -47.18 -37.47
C GLN A 764 -5.59 -45.63 -37.50
N ASN A 765 -4.80 -44.91 -36.70
CA ASN A 765 -4.99 -43.47 -36.49
C ASN A 765 -3.75 -42.62 -36.88
N VAL A 766 -3.05 -43.02 -37.94
CA VAL A 766 -1.96 -42.23 -38.52
C VAL A 766 -2.34 -41.86 -39.95
N PHE A 767 -2.66 -40.59 -40.18
CA PHE A 767 -2.96 -40.08 -41.52
C PHE A 767 -1.64 -39.95 -42.29
N LYS A 768 -1.47 -40.72 -43.37
CA LYS A 768 -0.22 -40.82 -44.14
C LYS A 768 -0.37 -40.17 -45.51
N VAL A 769 0.53 -39.24 -45.81
CA VAL A 769 0.78 -38.77 -47.17
C VAL A 769 1.79 -39.68 -47.87
N ALA A 770 1.51 -40.03 -49.13
CA ALA A 770 2.37 -40.84 -49.99
C ALA A 770 3.20 -39.99 -50.96
N SER A 771 4.08 -39.12 -50.47
CA SER A 771 5.34 -38.70 -51.13
C SER A 771 6.04 -37.62 -50.30
N ALA A 772 7.38 -37.65 -50.27
CA ALA A 772 8.23 -36.83 -49.39
C ALA A 772 8.74 -35.54 -50.07
N GLU A 773 7.95 -34.93 -50.96
CA GLU A 773 8.32 -33.65 -51.58
C GLU A 773 7.48 -32.52 -50.98
N GLY A 774 8.10 -31.71 -50.10
CA GLY A 774 7.49 -30.51 -49.53
C GLY A 774 7.27 -30.48 -48.01
N ARG A 775 7.99 -31.31 -47.23
CA ARG A 775 7.93 -31.24 -45.76
C ARG A 775 8.35 -29.87 -45.25
N MET A 776 7.49 -29.21 -44.49
CA MET A 776 7.80 -27.94 -43.83
C MET A 776 8.80 -28.14 -42.68
N GLU A 777 9.60 -27.11 -42.41
CA GLU A 777 10.49 -27.09 -41.24
C GLU A 777 9.66 -27.24 -39.95
N ASN A 778 10.19 -27.91 -38.92
CA ASN A 778 9.43 -28.28 -37.71
C ASN A 778 8.74 -27.08 -37.02
N ASN A 779 9.39 -25.91 -36.96
CA ASN A 779 8.79 -24.72 -36.37
C ASN A 779 7.68 -24.12 -37.25
N GLN A 780 7.91 -24.11 -38.56
CA GLN A 780 6.92 -23.66 -39.55
C GLN A 780 5.69 -24.57 -39.58
N ALA A 781 5.88 -25.89 -39.45
CA ALA A 781 4.80 -26.86 -39.36
C ALA A 781 3.94 -26.67 -38.09
N LEU A 782 4.55 -26.32 -36.95
CA LEU A 782 3.82 -26.01 -35.72
C LEU A 782 3.00 -24.72 -35.83
N GLU A 783 3.56 -23.70 -36.48
CA GLU A 783 2.88 -22.44 -36.72
C GLU A 783 1.69 -22.61 -37.69
N GLU A 784 1.91 -23.33 -38.79
CA GLU A 784 0.86 -23.64 -39.77
C GLU A 784 -0.25 -24.52 -39.17
N THR A 785 0.09 -25.42 -38.25
CA THR A 785 -0.89 -26.22 -37.48
C THR A 785 -1.78 -25.33 -36.61
N ARG A 786 -1.22 -24.32 -35.94
CA ARG A 786 -2.02 -23.37 -35.14
C ARG A 786 -2.91 -22.52 -36.03
N LYS A 787 -2.40 -22.09 -37.19
CA LYS A 787 -3.16 -21.31 -38.16
C LYS A 787 -4.32 -22.11 -38.75
N TRP A 788 -4.09 -23.37 -39.13
CA TRP A 788 -5.11 -24.29 -39.61
C TRP A 788 -6.25 -24.47 -38.60
N ALA A 789 -5.92 -24.63 -37.32
CA ALA A 789 -6.91 -24.80 -36.26
C ALA A 789 -7.78 -23.54 -36.09
N ALA A 790 -7.16 -22.35 -36.13
CA ALA A 790 -7.86 -21.07 -36.04
C ALA A 790 -8.80 -20.82 -37.25
N GLU A 791 -8.37 -21.13 -38.47
CA GLU A 791 -9.17 -20.96 -39.70
C GLU A 791 -10.48 -21.78 -39.69
N ARG A 792 -10.49 -22.92 -38.99
CA ARG A 792 -11.62 -23.87 -38.97
C ARG A 792 -12.39 -23.86 -37.65
N ASN A 793 -12.08 -22.93 -36.75
CA ASN A 793 -12.65 -22.85 -35.41
C ASN A 793 -12.50 -24.16 -34.61
N ILE A 794 -11.37 -24.86 -34.80
CA ILE A 794 -11.04 -26.11 -34.11
C ILE A 794 -10.19 -25.79 -32.88
N THR A 795 -10.62 -26.23 -31.71
CA THR A 795 -9.88 -25.98 -30.46
C THR A 795 -8.82 -27.06 -30.24
N ILE A 796 -7.55 -26.70 -30.51
CA ILE A 796 -6.39 -27.53 -30.19
C ILE A 796 -5.70 -27.00 -28.92
N TYR A 797 -5.43 -27.89 -27.98
CA TYR A 797 -4.84 -27.50 -26.68
C TYR A 797 -3.31 -27.58 -26.68
N LYS A 798 -2.74 -28.36 -27.59
CA LYS A 798 -1.29 -28.49 -27.78
C LYS A 798 -1.04 -29.09 -29.17
N ALA A 799 0.03 -28.67 -29.82
CA ALA A 799 0.60 -29.34 -30.97
C ALA A 799 2.10 -29.54 -30.71
N GLY A 800 2.64 -30.69 -31.09
CA GLY A 800 4.05 -31.02 -30.90
C GLY A 800 4.49 -32.09 -31.90
N ILE A 801 5.75 -32.09 -32.29
CA ILE A 801 6.29 -33.10 -33.20
C ILE A 801 7.01 -34.17 -32.38
N LYS A 802 6.60 -35.42 -32.54
CA LYS A 802 7.20 -36.59 -31.86
C LYS A 802 7.50 -37.67 -32.89
N GLN A 803 8.76 -38.10 -32.97
CA GLN A 803 9.22 -39.12 -33.94
C GLN A 803 8.77 -38.83 -35.38
N GLU A 804 8.92 -37.57 -35.81
CA GLU A 804 8.54 -37.08 -37.15
C GLU A 804 7.04 -37.10 -37.48
N VAL A 805 6.19 -37.31 -36.48
CA VAL A 805 4.73 -37.18 -36.58
C VAL A 805 4.28 -35.93 -35.82
N MET A 806 3.43 -35.11 -36.43
CA MET A 806 2.75 -34.01 -35.76
C MET A 806 1.65 -34.57 -34.87
N GLU A 807 1.81 -34.47 -33.56
CA GLU A 807 0.83 -34.88 -32.55
C GLU A 807 -0.01 -33.66 -32.11
N VAL A 808 -1.30 -33.70 -32.42
CA VAL A 808 -2.29 -32.67 -32.06
C VAL A 808 -3.13 -33.13 -30.87
N HIS A 809 -3.25 -32.29 -29.85
CA HIS A 809 -4.01 -32.60 -28.64
C HIS A 809 -5.35 -31.87 -28.65
N PHE A 810 -6.42 -32.65 -28.80
CA PHE A 810 -7.79 -32.20 -28.59
C PHE A 810 -8.19 -32.35 -27.11
N ILE A 811 -9.40 -31.89 -26.76
CA ILE A 811 -9.95 -32.09 -25.42
C ILE A 811 -10.13 -33.59 -25.11
N SER A 812 -10.51 -34.37 -26.12
CA SER A 812 -10.66 -35.82 -26.05
C SER A 812 -10.35 -36.48 -27.41
N PRO A 813 -10.01 -37.79 -27.42
CA PRO A 813 -9.90 -38.56 -28.66
C PRO A 813 -11.19 -38.57 -29.48
N GLU A 814 -12.35 -38.54 -28.83
CA GLU A 814 -13.67 -38.55 -29.47
C GLU A 814 -13.89 -37.32 -30.34
N ILE A 815 -13.47 -36.14 -29.87
CA ILE A 815 -13.50 -34.90 -30.65
C ILE A 815 -12.47 -34.94 -31.78
N ALA A 816 -11.30 -35.54 -31.55
CA ALA A 816 -10.31 -35.71 -32.62
C ALA A 816 -10.84 -36.59 -33.76
N ILE A 817 -11.63 -37.64 -33.45
CA ILE A 817 -12.28 -38.51 -34.44
C ILE A 817 -13.29 -37.74 -35.30
N GLN A 818 -13.94 -36.71 -34.75
CA GLN A 818 -14.86 -35.87 -35.51
C GLN A 818 -14.15 -34.97 -36.54
N HIS A 819 -12.83 -34.81 -36.43
CA HIS A 819 -12.00 -33.97 -37.29
C HIS A 819 -10.95 -34.76 -38.09
N GLU A 820 -11.18 -36.05 -38.34
CA GLU A 820 -10.21 -36.92 -39.03
C GLU A 820 -9.90 -36.45 -40.47
N MET A 821 -10.92 -35.98 -41.20
CA MET A 821 -10.74 -35.47 -42.56
C MET A 821 -9.86 -34.22 -42.57
N GLU A 822 -10.03 -33.33 -41.59
CA GLU A 822 -9.26 -32.11 -41.46
C GLU A 822 -7.84 -32.38 -40.97
N LEU A 823 -7.63 -33.40 -40.13
CA LEU A 823 -6.29 -33.84 -39.71
C LEU A 823 -5.52 -34.51 -40.86
N GLU A 824 -6.22 -35.22 -41.75
CA GLU A 824 -5.64 -35.72 -42.99
C GLU A 824 -5.21 -34.56 -43.90
N GLU A 825 -6.07 -33.56 -44.12
CA GLU A 825 -5.73 -32.33 -44.86
C GLU A 825 -4.52 -31.61 -44.25
N LEU A 826 -4.47 -31.50 -42.92
CA LEU A 826 -3.33 -30.90 -42.22
C LEU A 826 -2.05 -31.65 -42.59
N SER A 827 -2.07 -32.98 -42.62
CA SER A 827 -0.89 -33.80 -42.97
C SER A 827 -0.36 -33.50 -44.38
N TRP A 828 -1.26 -33.22 -45.34
CA TRP A 828 -0.89 -32.74 -46.68
C TRP A 828 -0.30 -31.34 -46.65
N ARG A 829 -0.89 -30.43 -45.86
CA ARG A 829 -0.49 -29.02 -45.78
C ARG A 829 0.90 -28.84 -45.18
N ILE A 830 1.26 -29.62 -44.16
CA ILE A 830 2.58 -29.55 -43.51
C ILE A 830 3.61 -30.56 -44.07
N GLY A 831 3.16 -31.49 -44.92
CA GLY A 831 4.00 -32.49 -45.55
C GLY A 831 4.62 -33.50 -44.56
N MET A 832 3.94 -33.79 -43.45
CA MET A 832 4.35 -34.81 -42.47
C MET A 832 3.14 -35.54 -41.89
N PRO A 833 3.30 -36.79 -41.42
CA PRO A 833 2.21 -37.53 -40.81
C PRO A 833 1.64 -36.80 -39.60
N VAL A 834 0.31 -36.80 -39.46
CA VAL A 834 -0.40 -36.21 -38.32
C VAL A 834 -1.09 -37.32 -37.53
N ALA A 835 -0.99 -37.23 -36.21
CA ALA A 835 -1.71 -38.07 -35.25
C ALA A 835 -2.31 -37.19 -34.14
N TYR A 836 -3.26 -37.73 -33.40
CA TYR A 836 -3.81 -37.06 -32.22
C TYR A 836 -3.55 -37.83 -30.94
N ALA A 837 -3.50 -37.09 -29.82
CA ALA A 837 -3.22 -37.67 -28.52
C ALA A 837 -4.36 -38.58 -28.03
N LYS A 838 -4.03 -39.77 -27.53
CA LYS A 838 -5.02 -40.79 -27.11
C LYS A 838 -5.59 -40.56 -25.70
N ASN A 839 -5.02 -39.64 -24.93
CA ASN A 839 -5.45 -39.38 -23.56
C ASN A 839 -6.29 -38.09 -23.48
N PRO A 840 -7.54 -38.16 -23.00
CA PRO A 840 -8.38 -36.99 -22.78
C PRO A 840 -7.81 -36.05 -21.72
N LYS A 841 -8.04 -34.75 -21.91
CA LYS A 841 -7.72 -33.72 -20.91
C LYS A 841 -8.83 -33.64 -19.86
N GLN A 842 -8.73 -34.51 -18.86
CA GLN A 842 -9.77 -34.67 -17.82
C GLN A 842 -10.21 -33.35 -17.16
N ASN A 843 -9.27 -32.48 -16.77
CA ASN A 843 -9.61 -31.21 -16.12
C ASN A 843 -10.38 -30.24 -17.03
N GLU A 844 -10.07 -30.23 -18.32
CA GLU A 844 -10.78 -29.37 -19.30
C GLU A 844 -12.18 -29.90 -19.59
N ILE A 845 -12.34 -31.22 -19.67
CA ILE A 845 -13.67 -31.85 -19.81
C ILE A 845 -14.56 -31.51 -18.61
N ILE A 846 -14.03 -31.59 -17.39
CA ILE A 846 -14.76 -31.20 -16.16
C ILE A 846 -15.15 -29.73 -16.22
N ARG A 847 -14.24 -28.86 -16.66
CA ARG A 847 -14.48 -27.42 -16.77
C ARG A 847 -15.58 -27.09 -17.77
N VAL A 848 -15.50 -27.62 -19.00
CA VAL A 848 -16.50 -27.41 -20.06
C VAL A 848 -17.89 -27.91 -19.62
N ALA A 849 -17.93 -29.02 -18.87
CA ALA A 849 -19.18 -29.52 -18.32
C ALA A 849 -19.79 -28.57 -17.26
N ILE A 850 -18.99 -28.06 -16.33
CA ILE A 850 -19.45 -27.10 -15.31
C ILE A 850 -19.94 -25.81 -15.98
N GLU A 851 -19.22 -25.30 -16.98
CA GLU A 851 -19.61 -24.09 -17.74
C GLU A 851 -20.90 -24.30 -18.56
N SER A 852 -21.22 -25.54 -18.90
CA SER A 852 -22.47 -25.90 -19.60
C SER A 852 -23.66 -26.18 -18.68
N PHE A 853 -23.47 -26.24 -17.36
CA PHE A 853 -24.56 -26.42 -16.41
C PHE A 853 -25.35 -25.12 -16.18
N PRO A 854 -26.70 -25.15 -16.21
CA PRO A 854 -27.52 -24.01 -15.83
C PRO A 854 -27.29 -23.60 -14.36
N PRO A 855 -27.52 -22.33 -13.98
CA PRO A 855 -27.40 -21.86 -12.58
C PRO A 855 -28.27 -22.62 -11.57
N SER A 856 -29.33 -23.29 -12.05
CA SER A 856 -30.22 -24.12 -11.24
C SER A 856 -29.61 -25.48 -10.85
N TRP A 857 -28.54 -25.92 -11.50
CA TRP A 857 -27.88 -27.19 -11.20
C TRP A 857 -26.77 -26.93 -10.19
N GLN A 858 -26.99 -27.35 -8.94
CA GLN A 858 -25.96 -27.30 -7.90
C GLN A 858 -25.29 -28.68 -7.74
N PRO A 859 -24.08 -28.88 -8.30
CA PRO A 859 -23.35 -30.12 -8.11
C PRO A 859 -22.79 -30.23 -6.70
N LYS A 860 -23.05 -31.36 -6.02
CA LYS A 860 -22.52 -31.64 -4.66
C LYS A 860 -21.00 -31.78 -4.63
N LYS A 861 -20.41 -32.21 -5.76
CA LYS A 861 -18.97 -32.43 -5.98
C LYS A 861 -18.66 -32.23 -7.48
N ASN A 862 -17.38 -32.01 -7.80
CA ASN A 862 -16.93 -31.96 -9.19
C ASN A 862 -17.34 -33.24 -9.95
N PRO A 863 -17.76 -33.12 -11.22
CA PRO A 863 -18.06 -34.26 -12.07
C PRO A 863 -16.91 -35.28 -12.15
N SER A 864 -17.24 -36.56 -12.06
CA SER A 864 -16.31 -37.68 -12.21
C SER A 864 -16.27 -38.16 -13.66
N ILE A 865 -15.08 -38.31 -14.25
CA ILE A 865 -14.93 -38.85 -15.60
C ILE A 865 -14.68 -40.36 -15.56
N HIS A 866 -15.47 -41.12 -16.30
CA HIS A 866 -15.28 -42.54 -16.54
C HIS A 866 -14.77 -42.75 -17.96
N MET A 867 -13.44 -42.86 -18.10
CA MET A 867 -12.76 -42.94 -19.41
C MET A 867 -13.16 -44.19 -20.21
N ASP A 868 -13.32 -45.33 -19.54
CA ASP A 868 -13.67 -46.61 -20.19
C ASP A 868 -15.09 -46.61 -20.76
N ARG A 869 -16.00 -45.86 -20.14
CA ARG A 869 -17.42 -45.78 -20.52
C ARG A 869 -17.75 -44.53 -21.34
N LYS A 870 -16.81 -43.60 -21.46
CA LYS A 870 -16.99 -42.27 -22.05
C LYS A 870 -18.13 -41.50 -21.40
N THR A 871 -18.30 -41.65 -20.09
CA THR A 871 -19.34 -40.98 -19.32
C THR A 871 -18.78 -39.97 -18.34
N LEU A 872 -19.50 -38.87 -18.16
CA LEU A 872 -19.25 -37.85 -17.17
C LEU A 872 -20.35 -37.91 -16.11
N ALA A 873 -20.03 -38.39 -14.92
CA ALA A 873 -21.00 -38.56 -13.84
C ALA A 873 -21.04 -37.32 -12.93
N VAL A 874 -22.20 -36.68 -12.80
CA VAL A 874 -22.41 -35.55 -11.87
C VAL A 874 -23.48 -35.89 -10.85
N LYS A 875 -23.25 -35.49 -9.58
CA LYS A 875 -24.24 -35.64 -8.50
C LYS A 875 -24.92 -34.32 -8.20
N LEU A 876 -26.22 -34.22 -8.48
CA LEU A 876 -27.02 -33.01 -8.26
C LEU A 876 -27.93 -33.17 -7.04
N GLU A 877 -28.22 -32.07 -6.35
CA GLU A 877 -29.16 -32.09 -5.20
C GLU A 877 -30.60 -32.43 -5.62
N GLN A 878 -31.00 -31.98 -6.81
CA GLN A 878 -32.30 -32.25 -7.40
C GLN A 878 -32.12 -32.75 -8.84
N MET A 879 -32.96 -33.71 -9.25
CA MET A 879 -32.95 -34.21 -10.62
C MET A 879 -33.54 -33.14 -11.56
N PRO A 880 -32.82 -32.76 -12.63
CA PRO A 880 -33.30 -31.77 -13.59
C PRO A 880 -34.44 -32.32 -14.46
N ARG A 881 -35.15 -31.42 -15.15
CA ARG A 881 -36.20 -31.82 -16.11
C ARG A 881 -35.58 -32.50 -17.33
N ASP A 882 -36.24 -33.53 -17.86
CA ASP A 882 -35.71 -34.35 -18.96
C ASP A 882 -35.31 -33.54 -20.21
N GLU A 883 -36.09 -32.50 -20.57
CA GLU A 883 -35.77 -31.62 -21.71
C GLU A 883 -34.50 -30.78 -21.50
N GLU A 884 -34.25 -30.33 -20.26
CA GLU A 884 -33.05 -29.58 -19.91
C GLU A 884 -31.84 -30.50 -19.86
N LEU A 885 -32.01 -31.70 -19.29
CA LEU A 885 -30.99 -32.72 -19.24
C LEU A 885 -30.54 -33.15 -20.64
N GLN A 886 -31.48 -33.36 -21.58
CA GLN A 886 -31.15 -33.70 -22.95
C GLN A 886 -30.36 -32.59 -23.66
N LYS A 887 -30.76 -31.32 -23.50
CA LYS A 887 -30.06 -30.18 -24.12
C LYS A 887 -28.63 -30.04 -23.60
N VAL A 888 -28.45 -30.12 -22.29
CA VAL A 888 -27.13 -30.00 -21.65
C VAL A 888 -26.25 -31.20 -21.99
N SER A 889 -26.82 -32.42 -21.99
CA SER A 889 -26.10 -33.64 -22.37
C SER A 889 -25.62 -33.59 -23.83
N GLN A 890 -26.49 -33.19 -24.76
CA GLN A 890 -26.11 -33.03 -26.18
C GLN A 890 -25.00 -31.99 -26.38
N LYS A 891 -25.05 -30.89 -25.63
CA LYS A 891 -24.02 -29.85 -25.71
C LYS A 891 -22.66 -30.36 -25.20
N ILE A 892 -22.65 -31.02 -24.05
CA ILE A 892 -21.44 -31.58 -23.44
C ILE A 892 -20.88 -32.70 -24.32
N GLU A 893 -21.72 -33.56 -24.86
CA GLU A 893 -21.33 -34.63 -25.78
C GLU A 893 -20.74 -34.05 -27.08
N GLY A 894 -21.32 -32.97 -27.62
CA GLY A 894 -20.80 -32.28 -28.80
C GLY A 894 -19.44 -31.61 -28.58
N GLU A 895 -19.21 -31.02 -27.41
CA GLU A 895 -17.98 -30.27 -27.12
C GLU A 895 -16.86 -31.14 -26.54
N THR A 896 -17.19 -32.26 -25.88
CA THR A 896 -16.22 -33.10 -25.16
C THR A 896 -16.18 -34.54 -25.66
N GLY A 897 -17.21 -35.03 -26.34
CA GLY A 897 -17.35 -36.44 -26.73
C GLY A 897 -17.75 -37.39 -25.61
N TYR A 898 -18.08 -36.86 -24.41
CA TYR A 898 -18.49 -37.64 -23.24
C TYR A 898 -19.98 -37.46 -22.97
N VAL A 899 -20.67 -38.57 -22.66
CA VAL A 899 -22.10 -38.57 -22.33
C VAL A 899 -22.30 -38.20 -20.87
N LEU A 900 -23.20 -37.25 -20.58
CA LEU A 900 -23.48 -36.84 -19.21
C LEU A 900 -24.41 -37.85 -18.50
N GLU A 901 -23.97 -38.36 -17.36
CA GLU A 901 -24.75 -39.19 -16.44
C GLU A 901 -25.07 -38.39 -15.16
N VAL A 902 -26.36 -38.10 -14.91
CA VAL A 902 -26.79 -37.39 -13.70
C VAL A 902 -27.27 -38.38 -12.65
N ASN A 903 -26.67 -38.31 -11.47
CA ASN A 903 -27.01 -39.10 -10.29
C ASN A 903 -27.56 -38.17 -9.18
N LYS A 904 -28.45 -38.67 -8.32
CA LYS A 904 -29.00 -37.92 -7.19
C LYS A 904 -28.16 -38.07 -5.91
#